data_AF-A0A9J6F188-F1
#
_entry.id   AF-A0A9J6F188-F1
#
_cell.length_a   1.000
_cell.length_b   1.000
_cell.length_c   1.000
_cell.angle_alpha   90.00
_cell.angle_beta   90.00
_cell.angle_gamma   90.00
#
_symmetry.space_group_name_H-M   'P 1'
#
loop_
_entity.id
_entity.type
_entity.pdbx_description
1 polymer ?
#
loop_
_entity_poly.entity_id
_entity_poly.type
_entity_poly.pdbx_seq_one_letter_code
_entity_poly.pdbx_strand_id
1 'polypeptide(L)'
;MTVRTQLVVVFLLVSFGLLVAAGQSKKNGQVKKGKICIGTNGRMSVPSNREHHYQNLRDRYTNCTYVDGNLELTWLQNKSLDLSFLRDIREVTGYVLISHVDVQRILLPSLMIVRGRSLFKLNVHDEEFALIVTLSKMENLELPALRDILRGNVGFFNNYNLCHVRHIQWDEILSGPPAHMVYVYNFTQPERSCPPCDASCRGGHCWGEGPHNCQKFSKVNCSPQCHQGRCFGPEPRECCHLFCAGGCVGPKQSDCLACQNFYDDGVCKQECPPMMRYNPNTYSWDYNPDGKFAYGATCVKDCPEHLLRDNGACVRNCPPNKKAQQGECVPCDGPCPKNCQGVSVVNSINIEDFRGCTIIEGSLTILDSTFNGFQEVYADGIHGHLVSHLTHESKGHDRYFAALYIVKSSLKSLNLRSLKKIRSGSIAILENKDLCFADSVDWYQVMKSSAHNVLLQRNADKADCEAQKLVCHPQCSSSGCWGPAPNECLSCKSYRLDDTCIDKCDTSKGIYDDGNFVCKHCHEECLGECSGPGAGNCSQCRHVRDGPYCVKECPESKYNQSGFCMPCHENCVGGCTGPNNTVGPDACNSCEKAIVSAYDPNVVEQCLKADEACPDGFYHEYFGPQEEGALKSLTGKSVCRKCHQRCKNCTSYSIHVSVCECLHYSSGEQCEDRCQRDHFPDEANRRCLRCHDECRGCYGPTAAHCTNCRNFRIYDSENRTQFNCTATCPPEKPYKVFDDTTTKDPHCSDEDPNQMALHGRTYHWFQRAKTKENTVKMTMEAYIMASVDHPNVLKLLAVCLTSQLMLVTQLMPLGCLLDYVRNNRDKIGSKPLAELVHSDCTGWMLDAGSRPSFKELAEEFAKMARDPGRYLVVPGDKLMRLPSYTPQDEKELIRKPEHAHGRFGGHHGC
;
A
#
# COMPACT_ATOMS: atom_id res chain seq x y z
N MET A 1 72.21 -3.95 35.83
CA MET A 1 70.72 -4.04 35.83
C MET A 1 70.08 -3.07 34.83
N THR A 2 70.63 -2.92 33.62
CA THR A 2 70.23 -1.84 32.67
C THR A 2 69.42 -2.35 31.46
N VAL A 3 69.68 -3.56 30.97
CA VAL A 3 69.04 -4.08 29.74
C VAL A 3 67.57 -4.52 29.97
N ARG A 4 67.26 -5.20 31.08
CA ARG A 4 65.88 -5.61 31.41
C ARG A 4 64.93 -4.42 31.54
N THR A 5 65.39 -3.31 32.12
CA THR A 5 64.58 -2.10 32.32
C THR A 5 64.23 -1.42 31.00
N GLN A 6 65.18 -1.34 30.06
CA GLN A 6 64.91 -0.80 28.72
C GLN A 6 63.93 -1.70 27.94
N LEU A 7 64.07 -3.03 28.01
CA LEU A 7 63.13 -3.95 27.36
C LEU A 7 61.70 -3.80 27.87
N VAL A 8 61.50 -3.62 29.18
CA VAL A 8 60.16 -3.38 29.77
C VAL A 8 59.60 -2.02 29.33
N VAL A 9 60.41 -0.96 29.29
CA VAL A 9 59.97 0.36 28.80
C VAL A 9 59.60 0.31 27.32
N VAL A 10 60.37 -0.39 26.48
CA VAL A 10 60.02 -0.59 25.05
C VAL A 10 58.74 -1.39 24.90
N PHE A 11 58.53 -2.46 25.68
CA PHE A 11 57.30 -3.25 25.63
C PHE A 11 56.06 -2.46 26.08
N LEU A 12 56.22 -1.60 27.11
CA LEU A 12 55.16 -0.68 27.54
C LEU A 12 54.87 0.40 26.50
N LEU A 13 55.89 0.99 25.87
CA LEU A 13 55.68 1.98 24.79
C LEU A 13 55.05 1.35 23.53
N VAL A 14 55.42 0.12 23.17
CA VAL A 14 54.82 -0.60 22.02
C VAL A 14 53.39 -1.03 22.32
N SER A 15 53.09 -1.52 23.53
CA SER A 15 51.72 -1.88 23.92
C SER A 15 50.81 -0.66 24.14
N PHE A 16 51.33 0.45 24.65
CA PHE A 16 50.60 1.71 24.71
C PHE A 16 50.38 2.30 23.30
N GLY A 17 51.37 2.19 22.41
CA GLY A 17 51.23 2.53 20.99
C GLY A 17 50.17 1.67 20.28
N LEU A 18 50.12 0.37 20.56
CA LEU A 18 49.08 -0.54 20.05
C LEU A 18 47.69 -0.23 20.63
N LEU A 19 47.59 0.16 21.90
CA LEU A 19 46.33 0.60 22.52
C LEU A 19 45.85 1.94 21.93
N VAL A 20 46.76 2.88 21.65
CA VAL A 20 46.43 4.14 20.95
C VAL A 20 46.01 3.88 19.50
N ALA A 21 46.67 2.96 18.80
CA ALA A 21 46.29 2.55 17.45
C ALA A 21 44.92 1.83 17.40
N ALA A 22 44.67 0.90 18.33
CA ALA A 22 43.38 0.23 18.48
C ALA A 22 42.26 1.21 18.88
N GLY A 23 42.59 2.25 19.64
CA GLY A 23 41.67 3.33 20.02
C GLY A 23 41.20 4.22 18.86
N GLN A 24 41.83 4.17 17.68
CA GLN A 24 41.51 5.05 16.55
C GLN A 24 40.88 4.35 15.32
N SER A 25 40.22 3.19 15.52
CA SER A 25 39.30 2.63 14.52
C SER A 25 37.80 2.90 14.80
N LYS A 26 37.50 3.99 15.52
CA LYS A 26 36.25 4.75 15.34
C LYS A 26 36.55 6.08 14.64
N LYS A 27 36.97 6.03 13.38
CA LYS A 27 36.77 7.20 12.50
C LYS A 27 35.28 7.51 12.51
N ASN A 28 34.94 8.75 12.83
CA ASN A 28 33.55 9.18 12.90
C ASN A 28 32.89 8.96 11.54
N GLY A 29 32.04 7.93 11.48
CA GLY A 29 30.88 7.90 10.60
C GLY A 29 29.85 8.94 11.05
N GLN A 30 30.29 10.19 11.24
CA GLN A 30 29.40 11.33 11.18
C GLN A 30 28.85 11.34 9.77
N VAL A 31 27.64 10.79 9.61
CA VAL A 31 26.76 11.11 8.49
C VAL A 31 26.72 12.64 8.46
N LYS A 32 27.38 13.26 7.46
CA LYS A 32 27.36 14.73 7.30
C LYS A 32 25.90 15.16 7.41
N LYS A 33 25.55 15.93 8.45
CA LYS A 33 24.16 16.37 8.66
C LYS A 33 23.74 17.14 7.41
N GLY A 34 22.81 16.58 6.65
CA GLY A 34 22.63 16.94 5.24
C GLY A 34 22.27 18.42 5.07
N LYS A 35 23.05 19.14 4.26
CA LYS A 35 22.73 20.52 3.90
C LYS A 35 21.62 20.51 2.86
N ILE A 36 20.46 21.00 3.26
CA ILE A 36 19.35 21.35 2.37
C ILE A 36 19.67 22.72 1.74
N CYS A 37 19.47 22.84 0.43
CA CYS A 37 19.72 24.07 -0.32
C CYS A 37 18.50 24.39 -1.18
N ILE A 38 18.05 25.64 -1.16
CA ILE A 38 16.97 26.10 -2.03
C ILE A 38 17.46 26.01 -3.48
N GLY A 39 16.69 25.36 -4.34
CA GLY A 39 16.97 25.27 -5.78
C GLY A 39 16.79 26.61 -6.51
N THR A 40 16.90 26.60 -7.82
CA THR A 40 16.70 27.77 -8.68
C THR A 40 15.48 27.61 -9.62
N ASN A 41 15.06 28.70 -10.25
CA ASN A 41 13.94 28.72 -11.21
C ASN A 41 14.16 29.79 -12.31
N GLY A 42 15.42 29.98 -12.70
CA GLY A 42 15.83 30.91 -13.77
C GLY A 42 15.62 30.35 -15.18
N ARG A 43 15.29 29.05 -15.31
CA ARG A 43 15.16 28.32 -16.57
C ARG A 43 16.40 28.53 -17.43
N MET A 44 16.25 29.06 -18.64
CA MET A 44 17.35 29.32 -19.59
C MET A 44 17.75 30.81 -19.67
N SER A 45 17.25 31.67 -18.78
CA SER A 45 17.53 33.11 -18.78
C SER A 45 19.04 33.39 -18.77
N VAL A 46 19.47 34.33 -19.63
CA VAL A 46 20.89 34.71 -19.77
C VAL A 46 21.35 35.47 -18.52
N PRO A 47 22.42 35.05 -17.83
CA PRO A 47 22.97 35.82 -16.72
C PRO A 47 23.68 37.09 -17.23
N SER A 48 23.44 38.22 -16.56
CA SER A 48 24.11 39.50 -16.87
C SER A 48 25.62 39.47 -16.65
N ASN A 49 26.11 38.60 -15.76
CA ASN A 49 27.52 38.33 -15.51
C ASN A 49 27.71 36.82 -15.27
N ARG A 50 28.57 36.16 -16.07
CA ARG A 50 28.73 34.70 -16.07
C ARG A 50 29.55 34.22 -14.88
N GLU A 51 30.60 34.96 -14.53
CA GLU A 51 31.53 34.65 -13.44
C GLU A 51 30.81 34.73 -12.09
N HIS A 52 29.98 35.76 -11.89
CA HIS A 52 29.13 35.90 -10.71
C HIS A 52 28.00 34.86 -10.69
N HIS A 53 27.42 34.48 -11.84
CA HIS A 53 26.47 33.38 -11.92
C HIS A 53 27.10 32.05 -11.46
N TYR A 54 28.31 31.73 -11.92
CA TYR A 54 29.07 30.56 -11.46
C TYR A 54 29.36 30.61 -9.95
N GLN A 55 29.78 31.75 -9.40
CA GLN A 55 29.98 31.93 -7.96
C GLN A 55 28.68 31.65 -7.17
N ASN A 56 27.55 32.20 -7.62
CA ASN A 56 26.24 31.99 -6.99
C ASN A 56 25.78 30.52 -7.03
N LEU A 57 26.10 29.77 -8.09
CA LEU A 57 25.87 28.32 -8.15
C LEU A 57 26.78 27.56 -7.17
N ARG A 58 28.08 27.85 -7.17
CA ARG A 58 29.07 27.22 -6.28
C ARG A 58 28.71 27.44 -4.82
N ASP A 59 28.46 28.68 -4.41
CA ASP A 59 28.29 29.03 -3.00
C ASP A 59 26.94 28.52 -2.45
N ARG A 60 25.91 28.46 -3.30
CA ARG A 60 24.63 27.79 -3.03
C ARG A 60 24.82 26.29 -2.80
N TYR A 61 25.43 25.58 -3.76
CA TYR A 61 25.46 24.11 -3.78
C TYR A 61 26.69 23.48 -3.10
N THR A 62 27.66 24.25 -2.61
CA THR A 62 28.78 23.72 -1.82
C THR A 62 28.31 23.00 -0.56
N ASN A 63 28.83 21.78 -0.33
CA ASN A 63 28.39 20.82 0.71
C ASN A 63 26.89 20.43 0.63
N CYS A 64 26.19 20.71 -0.46
CA CYS A 64 24.76 20.41 -0.57
C CYS A 64 24.50 18.92 -0.75
N THR A 65 23.52 18.37 -0.03
CA THR A 65 23.07 16.98 -0.19
C THR A 65 21.65 16.87 -0.76
N TYR A 66 20.82 17.92 -0.59
CA TYR A 66 19.40 17.90 -0.94
C TYR A 66 19.00 19.25 -1.55
N VAL A 67 18.46 19.25 -2.77
CA VAL A 67 18.02 20.47 -3.46
C VAL A 67 16.49 20.62 -3.36
N ASP A 68 16.05 21.61 -2.58
CA ASP A 68 14.65 21.99 -2.41
C ASP A 68 14.20 22.95 -3.52
N GLY A 69 13.95 22.38 -4.70
CA GLY A 69 13.62 23.07 -5.94
C GLY A 69 14.29 22.37 -7.13
N ASN A 70 14.59 23.14 -8.17
CA ASN A 70 15.27 22.64 -9.37
C ASN A 70 16.78 22.83 -9.27
N LEU A 71 17.56 21.95 -9.91
CA LEU A 71 19.00 22.09 -10.10
C LEU A 71 19.25 22.57 -11.53
N GLU A 72 19.48 23.87 -11.71
CA GLU A 72 19.76 24.47 -13.02
C GLU A 72 21.27 24.79 -13.14
N LEU A 73 21.93 24.22 -14.15
CA LEU A 73 23.32 24.45 -14.50
C LEU A 73 23.35 25.06 -15.91
N THR A 74 23.40 26.40 -15.99
CA THR A 74 23.24 27.11 -17.27
C THR A 74 24.37 28.09 -17.58
N TRP A 75 24.63 28.32 -18.87
CA TRP A 75 25.58 29.33 -19.38
C TRP A 75 27.05 29.16 -18.92
N LEU A 76 27.44 27.94 -18.51
CA LEU A 76 28.79 27.58 -18.05
C LEU A 76 29.73 27.33 -19.23
N GLN A 77 30.08 28.41 -19.94
CA GLN A 77 30.81 28.36 -21.21
C GLN A 77 32.34 28.30 -21.07
N ASN A 78 32.90 28.58 -19.89
CA ASN A 78 34.34 28.40 -19.64
C ASN A 78 34.62 26.93 -19.27
N LYS A 79 35.41 26.24 -20.10
CA LYS A 79 35.75 24.81 -19.95
C LYS A 79 36.52 24.46 -18.67
N SER A 80 37.17 25.44 -18.04
CA SER A 80 38.03 25.26 -16.86
C SER A 80 37.31 25.46 -15.51
N LEU A 81 36.00 25.66 -15.51
CA LEU A 81 35.22 25.85 -14.28
C LEU A 81 35.14 24.55 -13.46
N ASP A 82 35.53 24.60 -12.19
CA ASP A 82 35.33 23.47 -11.29
C ASP A 82 33.86 23.35 -10.88
N LEU A 83 33.23 22.21 -11.17
CA LEU A 83 31.89 21.84 -10.73
C LEU A 83 31.90 20.79 -9.60
N SER A 84 33.06 20.48 -9.05
CA SER A 84 33.25 19.38 -8.10
C SER A 84 32.55 19.57 -6.74
N PHE A 85 32.01 20.77 -6.47
CA PHE A 85 31.12 21.06 -5.35
C PHE A 85 29.76 20.35 -5.43
N LEU A 86 29.34 19.93 -6.62
CA LEU A 86 28.09 19.18 -6.85
C LEU A 86 28.14 17.73 -6.34
N ARG A 87 29.33 17.20 -6.02
CA ARG A 87 29.55 15.76 -5.76
C ARG A 87 28.78 15.19 -4.55
N ASP A 88 28.39 16.02 -3.59
CA ASP A 88 27.63 15.60 -2.40
C ASP A 88 26.11 15.53 -2.62
N ILE A 89 25.57 16.05 -3.74
CA ILE A 89 24.13 16.12 -4.00
C ILE A 89 23.56 14.71 -4.21
N ARG A 90 22.50 14.37 -3.46
CA ARG A 90 21.83 13.05 -3.46
C ARG A 90 20.40 13.07 -3.98
N GLU A 91 19.70 14.18 -3.77
CA GLU A 91 18.29 14.33 -4.14
C GLU A 91 18.01 15.73 -4.72
N VAL A 92 17.16 15.79 -5.74
CA VAL A 92 16.56 17.01 -6.29
C VAL A 92 15.03 16.85 -6.28
N THR A 93 14.30 17.80 -5.67
CA THR A 93 12.84 17.68 -5.53
C THR A 93 12.08 18.10 -6.78
N GLY A 94 12.60 19.08 -7.53
CA GLY A 94 12.08 19.53 -8.82
C GLY A 94 12.68 18.77 -10.01
N TYR A 95 13.10 19.52 -11.03
CA TYR A 95 13.82 19.01 -12.21
C TYR A 95 15.32 19.34 -12.17
N VAL A 96 16.09 18.68 -13.04
CA VAL A 96 17.49 18.99 -13.36
C VAL A 96 17.57 19.54 -14.78
N LEU A 97 18.16 20.73 -14.94
CA LEU A 97 18.35 21.41 -16.23
C LEU A 97 19.83 21.68 -16.47
N ILE A 98 20.35 21.25 -17.61
CA ILE A 98 21.72 21.53 -18.06
C ILE A 98 21.62 22.21 -19.44
N SER A 99 22.08 23.45 -19.58
CA SER A 99 21.89 24.22 -20.81
C SER A 99 23.04 25.19 -21.12
N HIS A 100 23.51 25.23 -22.37
CA HIS A 100 24.62 26.11 -22.79
C HIS A 100 25.92 25.90 -21.96
N VAL A 101 26.25 24.64 -21.65
CA VAL A 101 27.45 24.26 -20.89
C VAL A 101 28.54 23.71 -21.82
N ASP A 102 29.75 24.26 -21.74
CA ASP A 102 30.93 23.82 -22.50
C ASP A 102 31.97 23.08 -21.61
N VAL A 103 31.74 22.96 -20.30
CA VAL A 103 32.55 22.15 -19.38
C VAL A 103 32.51 20.67 -19.81
N GLN A 104 33.67 20.02 -19.89
CA GLN A 104 33.81 18.70 -20.52
C GLN A 104 33.02 17.57 -19.84
N ARG A 105 32.97 17.55 -18.50
CA ARG A 105 32.31 16.48 -17.73
C ARG A 105 31.51 17.08 -16.58
N ILE A 106 30.28 16.63 -16.40
CA ILE A 106 29.46 16.97 -15.24
C ILE A 106 29.32 15.73 -14.38
N LEU A 107 29.80 15.81 -13.13
CA LEU A 107 29.90 14.69 -12.21
C LEU A 107 28.91 14.87 -11.06
N LEU A 108 27.88 14.02 -11.01
CA LEU A 108 26.92 13.96 -9.89
C LEU A 108 26.91 12.53 -9.30
N PRO A 109 28.07 12.02 -8.81
CA PRO A 109 28.25 10.62 -8.42
C PRO A 109 27.43 10.17 -7.21
N SER A 110 26.81 11.10 -6.48
CA SER A 110 25.94 10.81 -5.33
C SER A 110 24.44 10.94 -5.65
N LEU A 111 24.04 11.48 -6.80
CA LEU A 111 22.65 11.79 -7.12
C LEU A 111 21.88 10.49 -7.36
N MET A 112 20.98 10.13 -6.43
CA MET A 112 20.23 8.88 -6.46
C MET A 112 18.81 9.03 -7.02
N ILE A 113 18.18 10.20 -6.78
CA ILE A 113 16.76 10.41 -7.07
C ILE A 113 16.45 11.83 -7.53
N VAL A 114 15.56 11.95 -8.52
CA VAL A 114 14.91 13.20 -8.93
C VAL A 114 13.38 13.03 -8.79
N ARG A 115 12.73 13.86 -7.98
CA ARG A 115 11.29 13.65 -7.67
C ARG A 115 10.31 14.24 -8.68
N GLY A 116 10.72 15.22 -9.50
CA GLY A 116 9.85 15.80 -10.52
C GLY A 116 8.58 16.47 -9.97
N ARG A 117 8.64 17.05 -8.75
CA ARG A 117 7.50 17.81 -8.17
C ARG A 117 7.18 19.06 -8.99
N SER A 118 8.22 19.67 -9.56
CA SER A 118 8.16 20.63 -10.66
C SER A 118 8.88 20.03 -11.87
N LEU A 119 8.37 20.28 -13.06
CA LEU A 119 8.92 19.82 -14.33
C LEU A 119 9.27 21.00 -15.24
N PHE A 120 10.16 20.76 -16.21
CA PHE A 120 10.57 21.73 -17.21
C PHE A 120 9.87 21.45 -18.54
N LYS A 121 9.07 22.40 -19.05
CA LYS A 121 8.49 22.34 -20.39
C LYS A 121 9.23 23.30 -21.33
N LEU A 122 9.56 22.82 -22.53
CA LEU A 122 10.06 23.65 -23.63
C LEU A 122 8.86 24.26 -24.39
N ASN A 123 8.98 25.49 -24.86
CA ASN A 123 7.91 26.15 -25.64
C ASN A 123 7.64 25.49 -27.01
N VAL A 124 8.45 24.51 -27.43
CA VAL A 124 8.42 23.84 -28.74
C VAL A 124 8.15 22.32 -28.66
N HIS A 125 7.97 21.79 -27.45
CA HIS A 125 7.60 20.37 -27.22
C HIS A 125 6.52 20.31 -26.15
N ASP A 126 5.51 19.46 -26.32
CA ASP A 126 4.42 19.37 -25.36
C ASP A 126 4.77 18.65 -24.04
N GLU A 127 5.87 17.91 -24.06
CA GLU A 127 6.40 17.07 -22.99
C GLU A 127 6.97 17.88 -21.81
N GLU A 128 6.86 17.32 -20.60
CA GLU A 128 7.40 17.89 -19.37
C GLU A 128 8.54 17.03 -18.82
N PHE A 129 9.72 17.62 -18.63
CA PHE A 129 10.97 16.92 -18.32
C PHE A 129 11.39 17.08 -16.85
N ALA A 130 11.87 15.98 -16.25
CA ALA A 130 12.50 15.97 -14.92
C ALA A 130 14.03 16.00 -14.98
N LEU A 131 14.61 15.52 -16.09
CA LEU A 131 16.02 15.73 -16.43
C LEU A 131 16.08 16.19 -17.89
N ILE A 132 16.67 17.36 -18.14
CA ILE A 132 16.85 17.88 -19.50
C ILE A 132 18.25 18.46 -19.69
N VAL A 133 18.89 18.04 -20.79
CA VAL A 133 20.22 18.48 -21.22
C VAL A 133 20.08 19.01 -22.64
N THR A 134 20.45 20.27 -22.87
CA THR A 134 20.25 20.92 -24.18
C THR A 134 21.35 21.90 -24.56
N LEU A 135 21.59 22.05 -25.86
CA LEU A 135 22.48 23.08 -26.45
C LEU A 135 23.88 23.14 -25.81
N SER A 136 24.41 22.00 -25.36
CA SER A 136 25.65 21.91 -24.58
C SER A 136 26.76 21.15 -25.33
N LYS A 137 28.03 21.49 -25.08
CA LYS A 137 29.21 20.89 -25.72
C LYS A 137 30.03 19.97 -24.81
N MET A 138 29.47 19.65 -23.64
CA MET A 138 29.98 18.63 -22.71
C MET A 138 30.15 17.24 -23.38
N GLU A 139 31.11 16.46 -22.90
CA GLU A 139 31.43 15.12 -23.38
C GLU A 139 30.68 14.04 -22.60
N ASN A 140 30.71 14.08 -21.25
CA ASN A 140 30.04 13.10 -20.40
C ASN A 140 29.11 13.75 -19.36
N LEU A 141 27.99 13.07 -19.05
CA LEU A 141 27.13 13.33 -17.90
C LEU A 141 27.14 12.09 -16.99
N GLU A 142 27.93 12.14 -15.93
CA GLU A 142 28.25 10.96 -15.11
C GLU A 142 27.34 10.91 -13.87
N LEU A 143 26.26 10.12 -13.95
CA LEU A 143 25.25 9.91 -12.91
C LEU A 143 25.23 8.47 -12.30
N PRO A 144 26.36 7.85 -11.93
CA PRO A 144 26.45 6.42 -11.58
C PRO A 144 25.74 6.00 -10.28
N ALA A 145 25.06 6.91 -9.60
CA ALA A 145 24.18 6.62 -8.47
C ALA A 145 22.69 6.76 -8.80
N LEU A 146 22.30 7.32 -9.95
CA LEU A 146 20.89 7.60 -10.28
C LEU A 146 20.11 6.30 -10.46
N ARG A 147 19.06 6.13 -9.66
CA ARG A 147 18.19 4.93 -9.66
C ARG A 147 16.73 5.23 -9.95
N ASP A 148 16.28 6.46 -9.67
CA ASP A 148 14.85 6.78 -9.71
C ASP A 148 14.56 8.21 -10.23
N ILE A 149 13.62 8.28 -11.17
CA ILE A 149 12.94 9.52 -11.58
C ILE A 149 11.44 9.25 -11.40
N LEU A 150 10.86 9.82 -10.33
CA LEU A 150 9.51 9.49 -9.88
C LEU A 150 8.41 9.99 -10.83
N ARG A 151 8.65 11.10 -11.53
CA ARG A 151 7.71 11.76 -12.45
C ARG A 151 8.49 12.57 -13.48
N GLY A 152 7.99 12.60 -14.72
CA GLY A 152 8.50 13.45 -15.81
C GLY A 152 9.49 12.74 -16.73
N ASN A 153 9.59 13.25 -17.96
CA ASN A 153 10.41 12.66 -19.03
C ASN A 153 11.90 13.01 -18.89
N VAL A 154 12.74 12.35 -19.68
CA VAL A 154 14.16 12.68 -19.81
C VAL A 154 14.44 13.19 -21.22
N GLY A 155 15.14 14.31 -21.37
CA GLY A 155 15.34 14.97 -22.66
C GLY A 155 16.80 15.32 -22.96
N PHE A 156 17.31 14.88 -24.10
CA PHE A 156 18.64 15.21 -24.62
C PHE A 156 18.49 15.87 -25.99
N PHE A 157 18.70 17.19 -26.07
CA PHE A 157 18.43 18.00 -27.26
C PHE A 157 19.68 18.73 -27.76
N ASN A 158 20.22 18.32 -28.91
CA ASN A 158 21.32 18.99 -29.62
C ASN A 158 22.59 19.19 -28.77
N ASN A 159 23.07 18.10 -28.14
CA ASN A 159 24.32 18.09 -27.38
C ASN A 159 25.45 17.42 -28.18
N TYR A 160 26.27 18.21 -28.87
CA TYR A 160 27.13 17.74 -29.96
C TYR A 160 28.17 16.66 -29.57
N ASN A 161 28.77 16.78 -28.38
CA ASN A 161 29.86 15.91 -27.92
C ASN A 161 29.40 14.77 -26.99
N LEU A 162 28.10 14.67 -26.67
CA LEU A 162 27.61 13.91 -25.52
C LEU A 162 27.65 12.40 -25.78
N CYS A 163 28.45 11.68 -24.99
CA CYS A 163 28.63 10.24 -25.06
C CYS A 163 27.81 9.48 -24.00
N HIS A 164 27.76 8.15 -24.16
CA HIS A 164 27.22 7.14 -23.22
C HIS A 164 25.72 7.19 -22.88
N VAL A 165 25.02 8.34 -22.94
CA VAL A 165 23.59 8.43 -22.52
C VAL A 165 22.62 7.55 -23.33
N ARG A 166 22.99 7.19 -24.56
CA ARG A 166 22.29 6.19 -25.40
C ARG A 166 22.43 4.75 -24.90
N HIS A 167 23.43 4.46 -24.07
CA HIS A 167 23.67 3.14 -23.46
C HIS A 167 22.94 2.95 -22.12
N ILE A 168 22.29 3.98 -21.58
CA ILE A 168 21.51 3.85 -20.34
C ILE A 168 20.19 3.14 -20.63
N GLN A 169 19.89 2.09 -19.85
CA GLN A 169 18.59 1.46 -19.82
C GLN A 169 17.64 2.31 -18.96
N TRP A 170 16.80 3.12 -19.60
CA TRP A 170 15.96 4.12 -18.91
C TRP A 170 14.78 3.50 -18.16
N ASP A 171 14.31 2.31 -18.56
CA ASP A 171 13.20 1.59 -17.90
C ASP A 171 13.53 1.18 -16.45
N GLU A 172 14.81 1.09 -16.10
CA GLU A 172 15.31 0.85 -14.73
C GLU A 172 15.18 2.10 -13.84
N ILE A 173 15.19 3.29 -14.43
CA ILE A 173 15.26 4.58 -13.73
C ILE A 173 13.89 5.26 -13.67
N LEU A 174 13.13 5.23 -14.77
CA LEU A 174 11.84 5.90 -14.88
C LEU A 174 10.75 5.14 -14.09
N SER A 175 10.03 5.84 -13.20
CA SER A 175 8.95 5.24 -12.38
C SER A 175 7.58 5.90 -12.59
N GLY A 176 7.50 6.99 -13.34
CA GLY A 176 6.26 7.76 -13.56
C GLY A 176 5.33 7.18 -14.65
N PRO A 177 4.04 7.60 -14.67
CA PRO A 177 3.09 7.25 -15.73
C PRO A 177 3.58 7.76 -17.09
N PRO A 178 3.30 7.00 -18.16
CA PRO A 178 4.28 6.52 -19.13
C PRO A 178 5.36 7.55 -19.46
N ALA A 179 6.40 7.60 -18.63
CA ALA A 179 7.54 8.47 -18.83
C ALA A 179 8.56 7.80 -19.76
N HIS A 180 9.17 8.57 -20.66
CA HIS A 180 10.15 8.07 -21.63
C HIS A 180 11.36 9.00 -21.77
N MET A 181 12.39 8.51 -22.46
CA MET A 181 13.56 9.27 -22.84
C MET A 181 13.46 9.75 -24.29
N VAL A 182 13.73 11.04 -24.51
CA VAL A 182 13.71 11.72 -25.80
C VAL A 182 15.13 12.13 -26.15
N TYR A 183 15.64 11.67 -27.31
CA TYR A 183 16.97 12.04 -27.82
C TYR A 183 16.84 12.68 -29.20
N VAL A 184 17.24 13.94 -29.31
CA VAL A 184 17.24 14.72 -30.55
C VAL A 184 18.64 15.21 -30.83
N TYR A 185 19.18 14.83 -31.99
CA TYR A 185 20.45 15.31 -32.51
C TYR A 185 20.20 15.85 -33.93
N ASN A 186 20.15 17.17 -34.06
CA ASN A 186 19.83 17.86 -35.31
C ASN A 186 21.03 18.72 -35.78
N PHE A 187 22.17 18.06 -36.00
CA PHE A 187 23.36 18.62 -36.62
C PHE A 187 23.65 17.91 -37.96
N THR A 188 24.33 18.59 -38.88
CA THR A 188 24.67 18.01 -40.20
C THR A 188 25.90 17.12 -40.17
N GLN A 189 26.72 17.21 -39.12
CA GLN A 189 27.86 16.31 -38.87
C GLN A 189 27.41 15.11 -38.03
N PRO A 190 27.91 13.89 -38.27
CA PRO A 190 27.54 12.70 -37.50
C PRO A 190 27.89 12.83 -36.01
N GLU A 191 27.19 12.08 -35.16
CA GLU A 191 27.51 11.95 -33.72
C GLU A 191 28.96 11.49 -33.52
N ARG A 192 29.60 12.01 -32.48
CA ARG A 192 30.98 11.66 -32.10
C ARG A 192 31.14 10.15 -31.88
N SER A 193 32.24 9.59 -32.38
CA SER A 193 32.67 8.24 -31.99
C SER A 193 33.10 8.25 -30.52
N CYS A 194 32.33 7.56 -29.67
CA CYS A 194 32.53 7.47 -28.23
C CYS A 194 33.34 6.22 -27.85
N PRO A 195 34.12 6.26 -26.75
CA PRO A 195 34.68 5.05 -26.16
C PRO A 195 33.59 4.03 -25.78
N PRO A 196 33.88 2.71 -25.82
CA PRO A 196 32.95 1.71 -25.31
C PRO A 196 32.81 1.82 -23.78
N CYS A 197 31.70 1.30 -23.25
CA CYS A 197 31.56 1.05 -21.81
C CYS A 197 32.59 0.00 -21.34
N ASP A 198 32.93 0.03 -20.05
CA ASP A 198 33.82 -0.97 -19.43
C ASP A 198 33.23 -2.39 -19.54
N ALA A 199 34.09 -3.38 -19.76
CA ALA A 199 33.69 -4.78 -19.96
C ALA A 199 32.99 -5.41 -18.73
N SER A 200 33.14 -4.83 -17.54
CA SER A 200 32.40 -5.22 -16.33
C SER A 200 30.96 -4.70 -16.27
N CYS A 201 30.57 -3.75 -17.14
CA CYS A 201 29.23 -3.18 -17.15
C CYS A 201 28.21 -4.18 -17.71
N ARG A 202 27.29 -4.66 -16.85
CA ARG A 202 26.18 -5.55 -17.24
C ARG A 202 25.42 -4.96 -18.44
N GLY A 203 25.30 -5.74 -19.52
CA GLY A 203 24.62 -5.34 -20.76
C GLY A 203 25.31 -4.23 -21.57
N GLY A 204 26.52 -3.80 -21.20
CA GLY A 204 27.18 -2.65 -21.81
C GLY A 204 26.52 -1.31 -21.45
N HIS A 205 25.81 -1.24 -20.31
CA HIS A 205 25.13 -0.04 -19.84
C HIS A 205 26.04 0.80 -18.92
N CYS A 206 26.37 2.03 -19.30
CA CYS A 206 27.21 2.93 -18.50
C CYS A 206 26.91 4.42 -18.74
N TRP A 207 27.30 5.27 -17.78
CA TRP A 207 27.22 6.73 -17.83
C TRP A 207 28.48 7.41 -18.39
N GLY A 208 29.56 6.65 -18.57
CA GLY A 208 30.90 7.14 -18.83
C GLY A 208 31.93 6.02 -18.83
N GLU A 209 33.20 6.38 -19.02
CA GLU A 209 34.32 5.46 -19.06
C GLU A 209 34.59 4.80 -17.68
N GLY A 210 35.02 3.53 -17.70
CA GLY A 210 35.51 2.79 -16.53
C GLY A 210 34.43 2.15 -15.63
N PRO A 211 34.83 1.21 -14.75
CA PRO A 211 33.90 0.32 -14.04
C PRO A 211 33.04 1.04 -12.98
N HIS A 212 33.48 2.22 -12.53
CA HIS A 212 32.74 3.05 -11.57
C HIS A 212 31.52 3.75 -12.21
N ASN A 213 31.48 3.83 -13.55
CA ASN A 213 30.42 4.46 -14.33
C ASN A 213 29.37 3.47 -14.88
N CYS A 214 29.50 2.16 -14.62
CA CYS A 214 28.49 1.18 -15.01
C CYS A 214 27.12 1.49 -14.39
N GLN A 215 26.04 1.29 -15.17
CA GLN A 215 24.68 1.45 -14.66
C GLN A 215 24.39 0.39 -13.59
N LYS A 216 23.78 0.83 -12.49
CA LYS A 216 23.39 -0.04 -11.37
C LYS A 216 21.90 -0.37 -11.46
N PHE A 217 21.57 -1.64 -11.28
CA PHE A 217 20.22 -2.17 -11.44
C PHE A 217 19.54 -2.43 -10.09
N SER A 218 18.22 -2.29 -10.06
CA SER A 218 17.36 -2.25 -8.87
C SER A 218 15.87 -2.43 -9.18
N LYS A 219 15.47 -2.60 -10.45
CA LYS A 219 14.07 -2.70 -10.91
C LYS A 219 13.85 -3.81 -11.94
N VAL A 220 14.61 -3.80 -13.05
CA VAL A 220 14.31 -4.70 -14.20
C VAL A 220 14.82 -6.14 -14.03
N ASN A 221 15.61 -6.41 -12.98
CA ASN A 221 16.20 -7.72 -12.71
C ASN A 221 15.64 -8.37 -11.43
N CYS A 222 14.52 -7.87 -10.93
CA CYS A 222 13.96 -8.23 -9.64
C CYS A 222 12.87 -9.31 -9.76
N SER A 223 12.64 -10.06 -8.68
CA SER A 223 11.55 -11.05 -8.64
C SER A 223 10.19 -10.37 -8.93
N PRO A 224 9.27 -11.02 -9.68
CA PRO A 224 7.90 -10.52 -9.88
C PRO A 224 7.10 -10.29 -8.59
N GLN A 225 7.56 -10.81 -7.45
CA GLN A 225 6.97 -10.60 -6.13
C GLN A 225 7.34 -9.24 -5.50
N CYS A 226 8.35 -8.54 -6.02
CA CYS A 226 8.82 -7.28 -5.44
C CYS A 226 7.87 -6.11 -5.74
N HIS A 227 7.41 -5.41 -4.70
CA HIS A 227 6.55 -4.24 -4.82
C HIS A 227 7.19 -3.14 -5.67
N GLN A 228 6.45 -2.63 -6.68
CA GLN A 228 6.94 -1.69 -7.71
C GLN A 228 8.24 -2.17 -8.42
N GLY A 229 8.52 -3.48 -8.36
CA GLY A 229 9.71 -4.10 -8.90
C GLY A 229 11.02 -3.78 -8.18
N ARG A 230 11.06 -3.06 -7.04
CA ARG A 230 12.34 -2.62 -6.45
C ARG A 230 13.02 -3.71 -5.59
N CYS A 231 14.31 -3.98 -5.85
CA CYS A 231 15.11 -5.01 -5.16
C CYS A 231 16.59 -4.62 -4.96
N PHE A 232 17.29 -5.40 -4.12
CA PHE A 232 18.75 -5.42 -4.00
C PHE A 232 19.43 -6.65 -4.65
N GLY A 233 18.63 -7.65 -5.06
CA GLY A 233 19.05 -8.85 -5.80
C GLY A 233 17.84 -9.55 -6.47
N PRO A 234 18.06 -10.55 -7.33
CA PRO A 234 16.99 -11.14 -8.14
C PRO A 234 16.00 -12.02 -7.37
N GLU A 235 16.36 -12.55 -6.20
CA GLU A 235 15.55 -13.54 -5.49
C GLU A 235 14.30 -12.94 -4.82
N PRO A 236 13.21 -13.72 -4.60
CA PRO A 236 12.01 -13.23 -3.92
C PRO A 236 12.22 -12.67 -2.50
N ARG A 237 13.34 -13.03 -1.84
CA ARG A 237 13.73 -12.53 -0.52
C ARG A 237 14.62 -11.27 -0.57
N GLU A 238 14.98 -10.81 -1.77
CA GLU A 238 15.86 -9.66 -2.00
C GLU A 238 15.08 -8.40 -2.47
N CYS A 239 13.76 -8.41 -2.31
CA CYS A 239 12.92 -7.25 -2.53
C CYS A 239 13.16 -6.15 -1.48
N CYS A 240 12.99 -4.89 -1.88
CA CYS A 240 13.05 -3.75 -0.97
C CYS A 240 11.73 -3.56 -0.22
N HIS A 241 11.77 -2.86 0.93
CA HIS A 241 10.55 -2.39 1.58
C HIS A 241 9.75 -1.47 0.66
N LEU A 242 8.41 -1.54 0.71
CA LEU A 242 7.50 -0.74 -0.12
C LEU A 242 7.57 0.79 0.08
N PHE A 243 8.44 1.28 0.97
CA PHE A 243 8.70 2.71 1.19
C PHE A 243 10.06 3.17 0.62
N CYS A 244 10.86 2.27 0.04
CA CYS A 244 12.11 2.59 -0.62
C CYS A 244 11.87 3.11 -2.05
N ALA A 245 12.61 4.14 -2.44
CA ALA A 245 12.74 4.58 -3.83
C ALA A 245 14.19 4.37 -4.30
N GLY A 246 14.37 4.04 -5.58
CA GLY A 246 15.68 3.71 -6.16
C GLY A 246 16.33 2.41 -5.67
N GLY A 247 15.66 1.65 -4.81
CA GLY A 247 16.18 0.42 -4.22
C GLY A 247 16.72 0.57 -2.80
N CYS A 248 17.51 -0.40 -2.37
CA CYS A 248 17.89 -0.62 -0.98
C CYS A 248 19.20 -1.43 -0.87
N VAL A 249 19.67 -1.66 0.36
CA VAL A 249 20.76 -2.61 0.70
C VAL A 249 20.28 -3.79 1.54
N GLY A 250 18.96 -3.90 1.75
CA GLY A 250 18.31 -4.89 2.61
C GLY A 250 16.79 -4.67 2.62
N PRO A 251 16.01 -5.57 3.26
CA PRO A 251 14.55 -5.58 3.17
C PRO A 251 13.83 -4.60 4.11
N LYS A 252 14.52 -3.89 5.02
CA LYS A 252 13.87 -3.03 6.03
C LYS A 252 13.70 -1.59 5.57
N GLN A 253 12.82 -0.86 6.25
CA GLN A 253 12.61 0.59 6.08
C GLN A 253 13.87 1.44 6.37
N SER A 254 14.82 0.90 7.14
CA SER A 254 16.15 1.48 7.42
C SER A 254 17.16 1.29 6.29
N ASP A 255 16.89 0.36 5.38
CA ASP A 255 17.87 -0.15 4.43
C ASP A 255 17.68 0.47 3.03
N CYS A 256 16.72 1.37 2.86
CA CYS A 256 16.43 2.08 1.62
C CYS A 256 17.55 3.04 1.21
N LEU A 257 17.82 3.16 -0.10
CA LEU A 257 18.77 4.15 -0.64
C LEU A 257 18.19 5.57 -0.64
N ALA A 258 16.89 5.68 -0.92
CA ALA A 258 16.08 6.88 -0.75
C ALA A 258 14.67 6.51 -0.30
N CYS A 259 13.93 7.45 0.29
CA CYS A 259 12.54 7.22 0.71
C CYS A 259 11.55 7.67 -0.36
N GLN A 260 10.51 6.88 -0.61
CA GLN A 260 9.42 7.22 -1.52
C GLN A 260 8.62 8.43 -1.02
N ASN A 261 8.25 8.42 0.27
CA ASN A 261 7.46 9.48 0.90
C ASN A 261 8.33 10.36 1.81
N PHE A 262 8.59 9.94 3.06
CA PHE A 262 9.39 10.71 4.02
C PHE A 262 10.57 9.93 4.60
N TYR A 263 11.67 10.62 4.83
CA TYR A 263 12.82 10.18 5.62
C TYR A 263 12.69 10.71 7.07
N ASP A 264 12.80 9.83 8.05
CA ASP A 264 12.71 10.16 9.48
C ASP A 264 13.83 9.46 10.26
N ASP A 265 14.83 10.22 10.70
CA ASP A 265 16.01 9.80 11.49
C ASP A 265 16.71 8.48 11.05
N GLY A 266 16.69 8.18 9.75
CA GLY A 266 17.30 6.97 9.18
C GLY A 266 16.31 5.90 8.70
N VAL A 267 15.00 6.13 8.85
CA VAL A 267 13.94 5.20 8.46
C VAL A 267 13.00 5.85 7.45
N CYS A 268 12.64 5.12 6.39
CA CYS A 268 11.63 5.58 5.44
C CYS A 268 10.21 5.29 5.94
N LYS A 269 9.38 6.34 6.05
CA LYS A 269 8.00 6.27 6.54
C LYS A 269 7.02 6.79 5.48
N GLN A 270 5.75 6.36 5.60
CA GLN A 270 4.66 6.86 4.78
C GLN A 270 4.30 8.31 5.09
N GLU A 271 4.31 8.67 6.38
CA GLU A 271 3.98 10.00 6.92
C GLU A 271 4.94 10.35 8.07
N CYS A 272 5.01 11.63 8.43
CA CYS A 272 5.76 12.08 9.61
C CYS A 272 4.96 11.87 10.90
N PRO A 273 5.63 11.65 12.06
CA PRO A 273 4.95 11.58 13.35
C PRO A 273 4.01 12.78 13.59
N PRO A 274 2.71 12.56 13.84
CA PRO A 274 1.73 13.64 13.91
C PRO A 274 2.00 14.55 15.12
N MET A 275 1.73 15.85 14.96
CA MET A 275 1.94 16.86 16.02
C MET A 275 1.04 16.65 17.24
N MET A 276 -0.13 16.03 17.04
CA MET A 276 -1.11 15.71 18.08
C MET A 276 -1.29 14.20 18.18
N ARG A 277 -1.52 13.69 19.39
CA ARG A 277 -1.82 12.29 19.69
C ARG A 277 -3.04 12.24 20.62
N TYR A 278 -4.06 11.48 20.25
CA TYR A 278 -5.20 11.24 21.14
C TYR A 278 -4.74 10.50 22.40
N ASN A 279 -5.05 11.05 23.57
CA ASN A 279 -4.75 10.44 24.86
C ASN A 279 -6.03 9.80 25.41
N PRO A 280 -6.11 8.45 25.46
CA PRO A 280 -7.32 7.74 25.86
C PRO A 280 -7.65 7.86 27.36
N ASN A 281 -6.78 8.48 28.18
CA ASN A 281 -7.05 8.71 29.61
C ASN A 281 -7.73 10.05 29.88
N THR A 282 -7.45 11.06 29.06
CA THR A 282 -7.98 12.44 29.20
C THR A 282 -9.07 12.76 28.17
N TYR A 283 -9.26 11.90 27.17
CA TYR A 283 -10.18 12.07 26.05
C TYR A 283 -9.91 13.35 25.25
N SER A 284 -8.64 13.75 25.20
CA SER A 284 -8.14 14.94 24.50
C SER A 284 -7.11 14.57 23.44
N TRP A 285 -6.97 15.45 22.45
CA TRP A 285 -5.79 15.47 21.59
C TRP A 285 -4.68 16.23 22.31
N ASP A 286 -3.65 15.50 22.74
CA ASP A 286 -2.51 16.06 23.45
C ASP A 286 -1.35 16.29 22.47
N TYR A 287 -0.44 17.22 22.80
CA TYR A 287 0.75 17.46 21.98
C TYR A 287 1.69 16.24 22.02
N ASN A 288 2.10 15.75 20.85
CA ASN A 288 2.99 14.60 20.73
C ASN A 288 4.46 15.03 20.88
N PRO A 289 5.22 14.58 21.91
CA PRO A 289 6.64 14.95 22.08
C PRO A 289 7.55 14.51 20.94
N ASP A 290 7.14 13.48 20.20
CA ASP A 290 7.82 12.95 19.02
C ASP A 290 7.27 13.47 17.69
N GLY A 291 6.31 14.41 17.74
CA GLY A 291 5.75 15.06 16.56
C GLY A 291 6.81 15.78 15.73
N LYS A 292 6.68 15.70 14.40
CA LYS A 292 7.59 16.33 13.44
C LYS A 292 6.83 16.92 12.26
N PHE A 293 7.28 18.08 11.80
CA PHE A 293 6.79 18.70 10.59
C PHE A 293 7.34 18.01 9.34
N ALA A 294 6.49 17.79 8.34
CA ALA A 294 6.88 17.41 7.00
C ALA A 294 7.55 18.59 6.28
N TYR A 295 8.87 18.50 6.03
CA TYR A 295 9.59 19.43 5.18
C TYR A 295 10.13 18.71 3.92
N GLY A 296 9.56 19.03 2.77
CA GLY A 296 9.95 18.42 1.50
C GLY A 296 9.61 16.92 1.45
N ALA A 297 10.60 16.07 1.69
CA ALA A 297 10.51 14.62 1.83
C ALA A 297 11.24 14.11 3.10
N THR A 298 11.30 14.95 4.14
CA THR A 298 12.00 14.67 5.41
C THR A 298 11.17 15.18 6.59
N CYS A 299 11.21 14.47 7.71
CA CYS A 299 10.55 14.86 8.96
C CYS A 299 11.52 15.66 9.84
N VAL A 300 11.13 16.88 10.24
CA VAL A 300 11.96 17.79 11.05
C VAL A 300 11.22 18.18 12.33
N LYS A 301 11.91 18.30 13.48
CA LYS A 301 11.26 18.78 14.72
C LYS A 301 10.82 20.25 14.63
N ASP A 302 11.59 21.07 13.92
CA ASP A 302 11.35 22.50 13.74
C ASP A 302 11.44 22.87 12.26
N CYS A 303 10.57 23.77 11.80
CA CYS A 303 10.68 24.35 10.47
C CYS A 303 11.84 25.37 10.41
N PRO A 304 12.64 25.39 9.32
CA PRO A 304 13.59 26.47 9.04
C PRO A 304 12.96 27.87 9.16
N GLU A 305 13.72 28.86 9.67
CA GLU A 305 13.21 30.22 10.01
C GLU A 305 12.51 30.98 8.86
N HIS A 306 12.77 30.60 7.61
CA HIS A 306 12.17 31.21 6.42
C HIS A 306 10.88 30.49 5.95
N LEU A 307 10.40 29.51 6.70
CA LEU A 307 9.19 28.72 6.43
C LEU A 307 8.20 28.87 7.58
N LEU A 308 6.92 28.70 7.24
CA LEU A 308 5.79 28.80 8.15
C LEU A 308 5.30 27.40 8.54
N ARG A 309 4.90 27.22 9.79
CA ARG A 309 4.24 25.99 10.27
C ARG A 309 2.79 25.97 9.78
N ASP A 310 2.35 24.86 9.19
CA ASP A 310 0.96 24.67 8.78
C ASP A 310 0.55 23.20 8.90
N ASN A 311 -0.41 22.87 9.78
CA ASN A 311 -1.02 21.54 9.93
C ASN A 311 -0.02 20.35 9.95
N GLY A 312 1.16 20.49 10.56
CA GLY A 312 2.18 19.44 10.58
C GLY A 312 3.11 19.40 9.36
N ALA A 313 3.15 20.47 8.55
CA ALA A 313 4.10 20.67 7.45
C ALA A 313 4.81 22.04 7.54
N CYS A 314 5.92 22.18 6.83
CA CYS A 314 6.64 23.44 6.65
C CYS A 314 6.35 24.02 5.26
N VAL A 315 5.64 25.15 5.19
CA VAL A 315 5.19 25.79 3.94
C VAL A 315 5.91 27.12 3.70
N ARG A 316 6.14 27.51 2.44
CA ARG A 316 6.75 28.81 2.09
C ARG A 316 5.78 29.98 2.25
N ASN A 317 4.54 29.77 1.81
CA ASN A 317 3.41 30.69 1.97
C ASN A 317 2.25 29.92 2.62
N CYS A 318 1.38 30.61 3.36
CA CYS A 318 0.17 29.97 3.88
C CYS A 318 -0.84 29.62 2.78
N PRO A 319 -1.73 28.62 3.00
CA PRO A 319 -2.87 28.35 2.14
C PRO A 319 -3.78 29.58 1.94
N PRO A 320 -4.57 29.66 0.86
CA PRO A 320 -5.41 30.84 0.55
C PRO A 320 -6.43 31.27 1.62
N ASN A 321 -6.73 30.39 2.59
CA ASN A 321 -7.67 30.63 3.69
C ASN A 321 -6.95 30.89 5.04
N LYS A 322 -5.62 31.06 5.03
CA LYS A 322 -4.77 31.26 6.21
C LYS A 322 -3.80 32.43 6.03
N LYS A 323 -3.53 33.14 7.12
CA LYS A 323 -2.58 34.27 7.21
C LYS A 323 -1.34 33.87 8.01
N ALA A 324 -0.19 34.44 7.66
CA ALA A 324 1.05 34.24 8.41
C ALA A 324 1.04 35.07 9.71
N GLN A 325 1.18 34.42 10.86
CA GLN A 325 1.25 35.06 12.17
C GLN A 325 2.27 34.33 13.04
N GLN A 326 3.31 35.04 13.51
CA GLN A 326 4.36 34.49 14.39
C GLN A 326 5.04 33.18 13.90
N GLY A 327 5.25 33.07 12.58
CA GLY A 327 5.86 31.89 11.94
C GLY A 327 4.90 30.73 11.68
N GLU A 328 3.58 30.97 11.79
CA GLU A 328 2.55 29.95 11.70
C GLU A 328 1.39 30.39 10.81
N CYS A 329 0.71 29.43 10.17
CA CYS A 329 -0.43 29.67 9.29
C CYS A 329 -1.74 29.48 10.06
N VAL A 330 -2.27 30.59 10.58
CA VAL A 330 -3.55 30.65 11.29
C VAL A 330 -4.69 30.97 10.31
N PRO A 331 -5.93 30.49 10.55
CA PRO A 331 -7.09 30.88 9.74
C PRO A 331 -7.28 32.40 9.64
N CYS A 332 -7.87 32.85 8.53
CA CYS A 332 -8.27 34.25 8.37
C CYS A 332 -9.66 34.50 8.99
N ASP A 333 -9.80 35.61 9.71
CA ASP A 333 -11.06 36.09 10.28
C ASP A 333 -11.91 36.74 9.16
N GLY A 334 -12.49 35.90 8.30
CA GLY A 334 -13.12 36.33 7.05
C GLY A 334 -12.17 36.26 5.84
N PRO A 335 -12.40 37.05 4.77
CA PRO A 335 -11.56 37.05 3.58
C PRO A 335 -10.09 37.35 3.90
N CYS A 336 -9.16 36.53 3.41
CA CYS A 336 -7.75 36.72 3.72
C CYS A 336 -7.17 38.02 3.14
N PRO A 337 -6.16 38.64 3.80
CA PRO A 337 -5.58 39.91 3.37
C PRO A 337 -4.92 39.93 1.97
N LYS A 338 -5.70 40.16 0.91
CA LYS A 338 -5.21 40.63 -0.40
C LYS A 338 -5.06 42.15 -0.35
N ASN A 339 -3.84 42.64 -0.54
CA ASN A 339 -3.48 44.05 -0.59
C ASN A 339 -3.35 44.52 -2.05
N CYS A 340 -3.92 45.68 -2.39
CA CYS A 340 -4.06 46.16 -3.77
C CYS A 340 -3.82 47.67 -3.85
N GLN A 341 -3.25 48.17 -4.95
CA GLN A 341 -3.03 49.61 -5.12
C GLN A 341 -4.34 50.33 -5.50
N GLY A 342 -4.55 51.53 -4.94
CA GLY A 342 -5.65 52.41 -5.30
C GLY A 342 -5.45 53.09 -6.66
N VAL A 343 -6.55 53.59 -7.25
CA VAL A 343 -6.56 54.26 -8.54
C VAL A 343 -7.23 55.63 -8.46
N SER A 344 -6.85 56.54 -9.35
CA SER A 344 -7.38 57.91 -9.38
C SER A 344 -8.87 57.95 -9.71
N VAL A 345 -9.36 57.08 -10.61
CA VAL A 345 -10.77 56.86 -10.95
C VAL A 345 -11.00 55.38 -11.27
N VAL A 346 -12.05 54.79 -10.69
CA VAL A 346 -12.49 53.42 -11.00
C VAL A 346 -13.30 53.43 -12.30
N ASN A 347 -13.08 52.45 -13.17
CA ASN A 347 -13.76 52.32 -14.47
C ASN A 347 -13.93 50.83 -14.87
N SER A 348 -14.56 50.58 -16.02
CA SER A 348 -14.79 49.22 -16.55
C SER A 348 -13.52 48.45 -16.96
N ILE A 349 -12.36 49.11 -17.02
CA ILE A 349 -11.07 48.50 -17.37
C ILE A 349 -10.38 47.98 -16.10
N ASN A 350 -10.34 48.79 -15.03
CA ASN A 350 -9.59 48.49 -13.80
C ASN A 350 -10.41 47.84 -12.67
N ILE A 351 -11.74 47.73 -12.80
CA ILE A 351 -12.61 47.16 -11.75
C ILE A 351 -12.26 45.70 -11.39
N GLU A 352 -11.77 44.90 -12.34
CA GLU A 352 -11.43 43.49 -12.11
C GLU A 352 -10.13 43.30 -11.32
N ASP A 353 -9.20 44.27 -11.32
CA ASP A 353 -7.99 44.22 -10.48
C ASP A 353 -8.34 44.19 -8.99
N PHE A 354 -9.46 44.85 -8.64
CA PHE A 354 -10.01 44.90 -7.29
C PHE A 354 -10.69 43.58 -6.83
N ARG A 355 -10.81 42.57 -7.71
CA ARG A 355 -11.43 41.28 -7.37
C ARG A 355 -10.72 40.62 -6.18
N GLY A 356 -11.47 40.43 -5.09
CA GLY A 356 -10.97 39.83 -3.84
C GLY A 356 -10.01 40.71 -3.03
N CYS A 357 -9.87 42.00 -3.33
CA CYS A 357 -9.07 42.92 -2.52
C CYS A 357 -9.74 43.21 -1.17
N THR A 358 -8.92 43.39 -0.13
CA THR A 358 -9.36 43.58 1.27
C THR A 358 -8.68 44.78 1.93
N ILE A 359 -7.49 45.14 1.46
CA ILE A 359 -6.74 46.34 1.84
C ILE A 359 -6.42 47.08 0.55
N ILE A 360 -6.66 48.39 0.52
CA ILE A 360 -6.34 49.27 -0.60
C ILE A 360 -5.29 50.28 -0.15
N GLU A 361 -4.15 50.32 -0.83
CA GLU A 361 -3.08 51.31 -0.63
C GLU A 361 -3.27 52.48 -1.58
N GLY A 362 -3.80 53.60 -1.06
CA GLY A 362 -4.10 54.80 -1.83
C GLY A 362 -5.56 55.24 -1.64
N SER A 363 -6.21 55.64 -2.72
CA SER A 363 -7.61 56.08 -2.76
C SER A 363 -8.45 55.23 -3.73
N LEU A 364 -9.77 55.28 -3.56
CA LEU A 364 -10.73 54.89 -4.60
C LEU A 364 -11.64 56.09 -4.87
N THR A 365 -11.77 56.47 -6.14
CA THR A 365 -12.71 57.51 -6.58
C THR A 365 -13.71 56.90 -7.57
N ILE A 366 -14.99 57.13 -7.34
CA ILE A 366 -16.09 56.75 -8.24
C ILE A 366 -16.75 58.05 -8.69
N LEU A 367 -16.99 58.21 -9.99
CA LEU A 367 -17.53 59.42 -10.62
C LEU A 367 -18.63 59.04 -11.62
N ASP A 368 -19.40 60.00 -12.11
CA ASP A 368 -20.44 59.73 -13.13
C ASP A 368 -19.86 59.10 -14.41
N SER A 369 -18.60 59.40 -14.74
CA SER A 369 -17.86 58.77 -15.85
C SER A 369 -17.55 57.29 -15.64
N THR A 370 -17.56 56.79 -14.40
CA THR A 370 -17.48 55.35 -14.09
C THR A 370 -18.68 54.58 -14.66
N PHE A 371 -19.86 55.21 -14.66
CA PHE A 371 -21.12 54.58 -15.09
C PHE A 371 -21.49 54.89 -16.55
N ASN A 372 -21.20 56.12 -17.01
CA ASN A 372 -21.57 56.59 -18.34
C ASN A 372 -20.58 56.20 -19.46
N GLY A 373 -19.50 55.49 -19.11
CA GLY A 373 -18.46 55.03 -20.04
C GLY A 373 -17.19 55.87 -19.96
N PHE A 374 -16.05 55.18 -19.80
CA PHE A 374 -14.73 55.80 -19.72
C PHE A 374 -14.05 55.77 -21.09
N GLN A 375 -13.68 56.94 -21.62
CA GLN A 375 -12.80 57.06 -22.78
C GLN A 375 -11.40 57.49 -22.31
N GLU A 376 -10.41 56.65 -22.61
CA GLU A 376 -9.01 56.90 -22.28
C GLU A 376 -8.39 57.77 -23.38
N VAL A 377 -8.35 59.08 -23.15
CA VAL A 377 -7.82 60.04 -24.13
C VAL A 377 -6.29 60.08 -24.06
N TYR A 378 -5.64 59.30 -24.93
CA TYR A 378 -4.20 59.37 -25.16
C TYR A 378 -3.85 60.76 -25.75
N ALA A 379 -2.82 61.40 -25.20
CA ALA A 379 -2.47 62.79 -25.50
C ALA A 379 -1.64 62.96 -26.81
N ASP A 380 -1.89 62.14 -27.82
CA ASP A 380 -1.18 62.12 -29.11
C ASP A 380 -2.15 61.90 -30.29
N GLY A 381 -2.12 62.80 -31.28
CA GLY A 381 -2.56 62.46 -32.66
C GLY A 381 -4.03 62.66 -33.07
N ILE A 382 -4.56 63.89 -32.96
CA ILE A 382 -5.71 64.49 -33.69
C ILE A 382 -6.53 63.55 -34.63
N HIS A 383 -7.78 63.24 -34.26
CA HIS A 383 -9.00 63.52 -35.06
C HIS A 383 -10.30 63.21 -34.31
N GLY A 384 -11.33 64.06 -34.47
CA GLY A 384 -12.72 63.76 -34.08
C GLY A 384 -13.24 64.49 -32.83
N HIS A 385 -14.06 65.53 -33.05
CA HIS A 385 -14.92 66.24 -32.10
C HIS A 385 -14.32 66.72 -30.75
N LEU A 386 -14.27 68.06 -30.59
CA LEU A 386 -14.22 68.66 -29.26
C LEU A 386 -15.51 68.35 -28.49
N VAL A 387 -15.41 67.47 -27.49
CA VAL A 387 -16.04 67.79 -26.20
C VAL A 387 -15.01 68.64 -25.45
N SER A 388 -15.38 69.87 -25.09
CA SER A 388 -14.45 70.76 -24.41
C SER A 388 -14.00 70.17 -23.07
N HIS A 389 -12.71 70.35 -22.74
CA HIS A 389 -12.24 70.14 -21.38
C HIS A 389 -12.97 71.11 -20.45
N LEU A 390 -14.05 70.64 -19.83
CA LEU A 390 -14.42 71.07 -18.48
C LEU A 390 -13.48 70.37 -17.48
N THR A 391 -12.19 70.65 -17.61
CA THR A 391 -11.30 70.70 -16.47
C THR A 391 -11.86 71.76 -15.54
N HIS A 392 -12.74 71.35 -14.64
CA HIS A 392 -13.26 72.18 -13.57
C HIS A 392 -12.13 72.36 -12.54
N GLU A 393 -11.09 73.12 -12.93
CA GLU A 393 -10.14 73.73 -12.01
C GLU A 393 -10.96 74.51 -10.99
N SER A 394 -11.23 73.89 -9.86
CA SER A 394 -11.99 74.45 -8.75
C SER A 394 -11.05 75.34 -7.94
N LYS A 395 -10.55 76.39 -8.61
CA LYS A 395 -9.83 77.54 -8.04
C LYS A 395 -10.77 78.25 -7.06
N GLY A 396 -10.87 77.69 -5.85
CA GLY A 396 -11.84 78.10 -4.83
C GLY A 396 -11.95 77.21 -3.59
N HIS A 397 -11.41 75.98 -3.58
CA HIS A 397 -11.49 75.12 -2.38
C HIS A 397 -10.13 74.57 -1.90
N ASP A 398 -9.34 75.47 -1.32
CA ASP A 398 -8.15 75.10 -0.56
C ASP A 398 -8.55 74.38 0.75
N ARG A 399 -7.88 73.28 1.10
CA ARG A 399 -7.80 72.67 2.45
C ARG A 399 -9.06 72.05 3.09
N TYR A 400 -9.75 71.14 2.40
CA TYR A 400 -10.51 70.07 3.08
C TYR A 400 -10.02 68.68 2.66
N PHE A 401 -9.05 68.14 3.43
CA PHE A 401 -8.65 66.74 3.31
C PHE A 401 -9.74 65.85 3.94
N ALA A 402 -10.68 65.42 3.10
CA ALA A 402 -11.76 64.51 3.47
C ALA A 402 -11.32 63.04 3.26
N ALA A 403 -11.50 62.20 4.28
CA ALA A 403 -11.29 60.76 4.21
C ALA A 403 -12.54 60.00 3.71
N LEU A 404 -13.71 60.64 3.80
CA LEU A 404 -14.96 60.17 3.21
C LEU A 404 -15.68 61.38 2.60
N TYR A 405 -15.95 61.31 1.29
CA TYR A 405 -16.56 62.39 0.53
C TYR A 405 -17.67 61.83 -0.37
N ILE A 406 -18.93 62.19 -0.11
CA ILE A 406 -20.11 61.68 -0.83
C ILE A 406 -20.98 62.86 -1.24
N VAL A 407 -21.09 63.11 -2.55
CA VAL A 407 -21.80 64.28 -3.09
C VAL A 407 -22.78 63.91 -4.19
N LYS A 408 -23.96 64.55 -4.21
CA LYS A 408 -24.98 64.45 -5.30
C LYS A 408 -25.45 63.03 -5.66
N SER A 409 -25.29 62.05 -4.76
CA SER A 409 -25.69 60.67 -5.02
C SER A 409 -27.20 60.45 -4.83
N SER A 410 -27.71 59.39 -5.47
CA SER A 410 -29.08 58.86 -5.32
C SER A 410 -29.21 57.80 -4.20
N LEU A 411 -28.24 57.74 -3.28
CA LEU A 411 -28.23 56.78 -2.17
C LEU A 411 -29.34 57.11 -1.15
N LYS A 412 -30.10 56.10 -0.72
CA LYS A 412 -31.07 56.21 0.39
C LYS A 412 -30.49 55.90 1.77
N SER A 413 -29.37 55.18 1.81
CA SER A 413 -28.63 54.81 3.03
C SER A 413 -27.17 54.57 2.66
N LEU A 414 -26.28 54.55 3.66
CA LEU A 414 -24.85 54.36 3.45
C LEU A 414 -24.40 52.89 3.51
N ASN A 415 -25.07 52.06 4.31
CA ASN A 415 -24.73 50.65 4.56
C ASN A 415 -23.24 50.37 4.89
N LEU A 416 -22.53 51.34 5.49
CA LEU A 416 -21.13 51.20 5.90
C LEU A 416 -21.00 50.39 7.20
N ARG A 417 -21.75 49.30 7.38
CA ARG A 417 -21.88 48.55 8.64
C ARG A 417 -20.55 48.06 9.24
N SER A 418 -19.58 47.74 8.39
CA SER A 418 -18.22 47.33 8.80
C SER A 418 -17.27 48.51 9.11
N LEU A 419 -17.66 49.76 8.85
CA LEU A 419 -16.84 50.94 9.12
C LEU A 419 -16.81 51.23 10.63
N LYS A 420 -15.80 50.69 11.32
CA LYS A 420 -15.60 50.93 12.76
C LYS A 420 -14.61 52.06 13.08
N LYS A 421 -13.81 52.56 12.11
CA LYS A 421 -12.84 53.64 12.37
C LYS A 421 -12.35 54.42 11.15
N ILE A 422 -12.38 55.75 11.22
CA ILE A 422 -11.65 56.69 10.34
C ILE A 422 -10.47 57.28 11.15
N ARG A 423 -9.24 57.11 10.66
CA ARG A 423 -8.01 57.41 11.42
C ARG A 423 -7.57 58.88 11.37
N SER A 424 -7.82 59.56 10.26
CA SER A 424 -7.39 60.93 9.95
C SER A 424 -8.24 61.46 8.80
N GLY A 425 -8.40 62.78 8.70
CA GLY A 425 -9.22 63.45 7.68
C GLY A 425 -10.68 63.69 8.08
N SER A 426 -11.31 64.63 7.37
CA SER A 426 -12.69 65.09 7.57
C SER A 426 -13.72 64.20 6.87
N ILE A 427 -15.00 64.41 7.15
CA ILE A 427 -16.12 63.70 6.50
C ILE A 427 -17.04 64.76 5.88
N ALA A 428 -17.41 64.59 4.60
CA ALA A 428 -18.35 65.49 3.93
C ALA A 428 -19.39 64.68 3.13
N ILE A 429 -20.66 64.89 3.46
CA ILE A 429 -21.80 64.20 2.83
C ILE A 429 -22.81 65.28 2.44
N LEU A 430 -22.85 65.64 1.15
CA LEU A 430 -23.43 66.89 0.64
C LEU A 430 -24.39 66.67 -0.53
N GLU A 431 -25.51 67.38 -0.56
CA GLU A 431 -26.44 67.42 -1.72
C GLU A 431 -27.10 66.07 -2.09
N ASN A 432 -27.11 65.08 -1.20
CA ASN A 432 -27.68 63.75 -1.44
C ASN A 432 -29.16 63.70 -1.03
N LYS A 433 -30.06 64.19 -1.90
CA LYS A 433 -31.47 64.50 -1.57
C LYS A 433 -32.28 63.35 -0.96
N ASP A 434 -31.98 62.10 -1.33
CA ASP A 434 -32.70 60.91 -0.86
C ASP A 434 -32.04 60.23 0.36
N LEU A 435 -30.89 60.73 0.82
CA LEU A 435 -30.03 60.05 1.79
C LEU A 435 -30.46 60.27 3.24
N CYS A 436 -31.10 59.26 3.81
CA CYS A 436 -31.43 59.15 5.23
C CYS A 436 -30.25 58.57 6.05
N PHE A 437 -30.44 58.46 7.36
CA PHE A 437 -29.55 57.83 8.36
C PHE A 437 -28.19 58.52 8.61
N ALA A 438 -27.63 59.25 7.65
CA ALA A 438 -26.30 59.88 7.77
C ALA A 438 -26.21 60.94 8.89
N ASP A 439 -27.35 61.50 9.30
CA ASP A 439 -27.55 62.38 10.46
C ASP A 439 -27.61 61.63 11.79
N SER A 440 -28.10 60.38 11.78
CA SER A 440 -28.30 59.56 12.98
C SER A 440 -26.99 58.96 13.53
N VAL A 441 -25.98 58.80 12.69
CA VAL A 441 -24.69 58.18 13.03
C VAL A 441 -23.87 59.09 13.95
N ASP A 442 -23.46 58.55 15.11
CA ASP A 442 -22.45 59.21 15.95
C ASP A 442 -21.05 59.08 15.31
N TRP A 443 -20.75 59.98 14.38
CA TRP A 443 -19.48 60.04 13.67
C TRP A 443 -18.27 60.21 14.60
N TYR A 444 -18.44 60.73 15.83
CA TYR A 444 -17.35 60.87 16.79
C TYR A 444 -16.91 59.53 17.39
N GLN A 445 -17.75 58.50 17.40
CA GLN A 445 -17.32 57.12 17.72
C GLN A 445 -16.48 56.49 16.60
N VAL A 446 -16.71 56.90 15.35
CA VAL A 446 -15.99 56.41 14.18
C VAL A 446 -14.66 57.17 13.97
N MET A 447 -14.62 58.47 14.22
CA MET A 447 -13.43 59.31 13.99
C MET A 447 -12.43 59.24 15.15
N LYS A 448 -11.14 59.01 14.87
CA LYS A 448 -10.08 59.00 15.91
C LYS A 448 -9.73 60.40 16.43
N SER A 449 -10.02 61.46 15.67
CA SER A 449 -9.60 62.84 15.96
C SER A 449 -10.79 63.79 15.87
N SER A 450 -11.02 64.54 16.94
CA SER A 450 -12.00 65.65 17.01
C SER A 450 -11.50 66.94 16.33
N ALA A 451 -10.26 66.97 15.83
CA ALA A 451 -9.70 68.10 15.08
C ALA A 451 -10.02 68.05 13.57
N HIS A 452 -11.00 67.24 13.15
CA HIS A 452 -11.47 67.12 11.79
C HIS A 452 -12.99 67.26 11.76
N ASN A 453 -13.51 67.95 10.74
CA ASN A 453 -14.92 68.34 10.71
C ASN A 453 -15.79 67.26 10.04
N VAL A 454 -17.04 67.17 10.49
CA VAL A 454 -18.11 66.44 9.81
C VAL A 454 -19.05 67.47 9.21
N LEU A 455 -19.23 67.42 7.88
CA LEU A 455 -20.06 68.36 7.14
C LEU A 455 -21.21 67.61 6.46
N LEU A 456 -22.39 67.65 7.07
CA LEU A 456 -23.64 67.10 6.54
C LEU A 456 -24.53 68.27 6.10
N GLN A 457 -24.82 68.41 4.80
CA GLN A 457 -25.64 69.52 4.29
C GLN A 457 -26.46 69.12 3.05
N ARG A 458 -27.71 69.59 2.98
CA ARG A 458 -28.58 69.43 1.80
C ARG A 458 -28.79 67.95 1.39
N ASN A 459 -28.79 67.05 2.37
CA ASN A 459 -29.26 65.66 2.21
C ASN A 459 -30.78 65.59 2.47
N ALA A 460 -31.36 64.40 2.65
CA ALA A 460 -32.79 64.25 2.98
C ALA A 460 -33.17 64.93 4.30
N ASP A 461 -34.43 65.37 4.42
CA ASP A 461 -34.97 65.86 5.70
C ASP A 461 -35.36 64.69 6.61
N LYS A 462 -35.14 64.87 7.92
CA LYS A 462 -35.43 63.85 8.93
C LYS A 462 -36.92 63.50 9.00
N ALA A 463 -37.83 64.45 8.84
CA ALA A 463 -39.27 64.18 8.86
C ALA A 463 -39.70 63.34 7.64
N ASP A 464 -39.11 63.58 6.47
CA ASP A 464 -39.36 62.77 5.25
C ASP A 464 -38.80 61.34 5.40
N CYS A 465 -37.66 61.18 6.07
CA CYS A 465 -37.11 59.86 6.42
C CYS A 465 -38.00 59.12 7.43
N GLU A 466 -38.46 59.78 8.49
CA GLU A 466 -39.37 59.20 9.49
C GLU A 466 -40.72 58.80 8.86
N ALA A 467 -41.29 59.65 7.99
CA ALA A 467 -42.51 59.33 7.23
C ALA A 467 -42.34 58.12 6.29
N GLN A 468 -41.18 57.96 5.67
CA GLN A 468 -40.81 56.78 4.86
C GLN A 468 -40.41 55.55 5.71
N LYS A 469 -40.43 55.64 7.06
CA LYS A 469 -39.96 54.62 8.00
C LYS A 469 -38.47 54.26 7.83
N LEU A 470 -37.68 55.18 7.28
CA LEU A 470 -36.23 55.07 7.14
C LEU A 470 -35.54 55.53 8.44
N VAL A 471 -35.74 54.72 9.48
CA VAL A 471 -35.26 54.95 10.87
C VAL A 471 -34.50 53.74 11.39
N CYS A 472 -33.65 53.93 12.40
CA CYS A 472 -32.87 52.83 12.99
C CYS A 472 -33.73 51.76 13.65
N HIS A 473 -33.26 50.51 13.60
CA HIS A 473 -33.93 49.38 14.25
C HIS A 473 -34.07 49.59 15.78
N PRO A 474 -35.18 49.17 16.43
CA PRO A 474 -35.38 49.36 17.88
C PRO A 474 -34.36 48.68 18.82
N GLN A 475 -33.47 47.84 18.27
CA GLN A 475 -32.34 47.20 18.97
C GLN A 475 -30.99 47.91 18.73
N CYS A 476 -30.95 48.98 17.94
CA CYS A 476 -29.81 49.89 17.89
C CYS A 476 -29.77 50.77 19.14
N SER A 477 -28.57 51.13 19.58
CA SER A 477 -28.38 52.14 20.64
C SER A 477 -28.64 53.57 20.10
N SER A 478 -28.56 54.56 20.98
CA SER A 478 -28.59 55.99 20.60
C SER A 478 -27.37 56.46 19.79
N SER A 479 -26.46 55.56 19.41
CA SER A 479 -25.28 55.86 18.57
C SER A 479 -25.58 55.84 17.06
N GLY A 480 -26.82 55.52 16.68
CA GLY A 480 -27.28 55.53 15.30
C GLY A 480 -27.06 54.22 14.54
N CYS A 481 -27.27 54.29 13.22
CA CYS A 481 -27.24 53.16 12.32
C CYS A 481 -26.89 53.58 10.87
N TRP A 482 -26.49 52.61 10.07
CA TRP A 482 -26.19 52.78 8.64
C TRP A 482 -27.38 52.48 7.71
N GLY A 483 -28.50 52.02 8.29
CA GLY A 483 -29.73 51.56 7.65
C GLY A 483 -30.71 50.98 8.69
N PRO A 484 -31.91 50.52 8.26
CA PRO A 484 -33.00 50.16 9.16
C PRO A 484 -32.92 48.75 9.79
N ALA A 485 -31.94 47.91 9.42
CA ALA A 485 -31.86 46.52 9.87
C ALA A 485 -31.11 46.36 11.22
N PRO A 486 -31.40 45.29 12.02
CA PRO A 486 -30.73 45.03 13.30
C PRO A 486 -29.21 44.79 13.21
N ASN A 487 -28.67 44.50 12.02
CA ASN A 487 -27.25 44.34 11.74
C ASN A 487 -26.60 45.58 11.08
N GLU A 488 -27.33 46.69 11.01
CA GLU A 488 -26.84 47.98 10.48
C GLU A 488 -26.65 49.02 11.60
N CYS A 489 -26.93 48.68 12.86
CA CYS A 489 -26.67 49.51 14.02
C CYS A 489 -25.17 49.84 14.20
N LEU A 490 -24.84 51.05 14.65
CA LEU A 490 -23.44 51.38 15.00
C LEU A 490 -23.00 50.62 16.26
N SER A 491 -23.89 50.52 17.25
CA SER A 491 -23.78 49.67 18.44
C SER A 491 -25.15 49.19 18.90
N CYS A 492 -25.20 48.06 19.61
CA CYS A 492 -26.44 47.44 20.05
C CYS A 492 -26.97 48.03 21.35
N LYS A 493 -28.30 47.98 21.54
CA LYS A 493 -29.01 48.41 22.75
C LYS A 493 -29.00 47.37 23.86
N SER A 494 -29.24 46.11 23.48
CA SER A 494 -29.22 44.94 24.36
C SER A 494 -28.01 44.07 23.99
N TYR A 495 -28.20 42.90 23.39
CA TYR A 495 -27.11 41.97 23.06
C TYR A 495 -26.71 42.05 21.58
N ARG A 496 -25.52 41.52 21.26
CA ARG A 496 -25.06 41.28 19.89
C ARG A 496 -24.79 39.79 19.67
N LEU A 497 -25.38 39.23 18.62
CA LEU A 497 -25.05 37.91 18.06
C LEU A 497 -24.41 38.12 16.69
N ASP A 498 -23.15 37.74 16.54
CA ASP A 498 -22.31 38.06 15.37
C ASP A 498 -22.29 39.57 15.07
N ASP A 499 -22.83 40.01 13.94
CA ASP A 499 -23.04 41.44 13.58
C ASP A 499 -24.47 41.95 13.89
N THR A 500 -25.37 41.11 14.43
CA THR A 500 -26.80 41.42 14.60
C THR A 500 -27.16 41.80 16.04
N CYS A 501 -27.83 42.93 16.24
CA CYS A 501 -28.34 43.34 17.55
C CYS A 501 -29.67 42.62 17.89
N ILE A 502 -29.70 41.93 19.03
CA ILE A 502 -30.84 41.13 19.50
C ILE A 502 -31.19 41.44 20.96
N ASP A 503 -32.43 41.16 21.34
CA ASP A 503 -33.00 41.54 22.64
C ASP A 503 -32.40 40.77 23.84
N LYS A 504 -32.14 39.47 23.64
CA LYS A 504 -31.58 38.54 24.64
C LYS A 504 -30.88 37.37 23.96
N CYS A 505 -29.94 36.72 24.64
CA CYS A 505 -29.51 35.36 24.28
C CYS A 505 -30.64 34.37 24.63
N ASP A 506 -30.86 33.38 23.78
CA ASP A 506 -31.97 32.42 23.87
C ASP A 506 -31.44 31.00 23.66
N THR A 507 -31.12 30.31 24.76
CA THR A 507 -30.45 28.98 24.77
C THR A 507 -31.22 27.94 23.97
N SER A 508 -32.55 28.04 23.93
CA SER A 508 -33.42 27.16 23.13
C SER A 508 -33.12 27.20 21.63
N LYS A 509 -32.51 28.29 21.14
CA LYS A 509 -32.07 28.49 19.75
C LYS A 509 -30.60 28.12 19.50
N GLY A 510 -29.94 27.51 20.48
CA GLY A 510 -28.52 27.17 20.39
C GLY A 510 -27.58 28.37 20.49
N ILE A 511 -27.97 29.42 21.24
CA ILE A 511 -27.11 30.58 21.53
C ILE A 511 -27.00 30.84 23.04
N TYR A 512 -25.78 31.02 23.54
CA TYR A 512 -25.48 31.31 24.96
C TYR A 512 -24.94 32.73 25.13
N ASP A 513 -24.94 33.22 26.38
CA ASP A 513 -24.32 34.50 26.76
C ASP A 513 -22.84 34.29 27.09
N ASP A 514 -21.96 34.96 26.35
CA ASP A 514 -20.50 34.97 26.54
C ASP A 514 -20.06 36.07 27.54
N GLY A 515 -21.03 36.83 28.07
CA GLY A 515 -20.81 38.04 28.85
C GLY A 515 -20.61 39.28 27.98
N ASN A 516 -20.48 40.44 28.63
CA ASN A 516 -20.29 41.75 27.97
C ASN A 516 -21.34 42.07 26.89
N PHE A 517 -22.58 41.58 27.06
CA PHE A 517 -23.69 41.69 26.09
C PHE A 517 -23.42 41.04 24.72
N VAL A 518 -22.61 39.96 24.69
CA VAL A 518 -22.33 39.19 23.47
C VAL A 518 -22.96 37.80 23.58
N CYS A 519 -23.85 37.46 22.65
CA CYS A 519 -24.31 36.10 22.46
C CYS A 519 -23.40 35.36 21.46
N LYS A 520 -23.21 34.06 21.64
CA LYS A 520 -22.49 33.18 20.71
C LYS A 520 -23.28 31.91 20.43
N HIS A 521 -23.07 31.33 19.25
CA HIS A 521 -23.61 30.02 18.89
C HIS A 521 -22.94 28.90 19.70
N CYS A 522 -23.75 27.91 20.09
CA CYS A 522 -23.29 26.65 20.64
C CYS A 522 -22.41 25.87 19.65
N HIS A 523 -21.63 24.91 20.16
CA HIS A 523 -20.84 24.02 19.31
C HIS A 523 -21.74 23.22 18.35
N GLU A 524 -21.26 22.91 17.15
CA GLU A 524 -22.06 22.22 16.13
C GLU A 524 -22.52 20.81 16.57
N GLU A 525 -21.75 20.15 17.42
CA GLU A 525 -22.10 18.87 18.04
C GLU A 525 -23.12 18.96 19.20
N CYS A 526 -23.57 20.17 19.58
CA CYS A 526 -24.66 20.32 20.54
C CYS A 526 -26.03 20.06 19.87
N LEU A 527 -26.93 19.42 20.62
CA LEU A 527 -28.34 19.27 20.28
C LEU A 527 -29.17 20.19 21.20
N GLY A 528 -29.45 21.40 20.72
CA GLY A 528 -30.17 22.42 21.50
C GLY A 528 -29.24 23.20 22.43
N GLU A 529 -29.56 23.21 23.73
CA GLU A 529 -28.96 24.14 24.71
C GLU A 529 -27.50 23.80 25.06
N CYS A 530 -26.69 24.85 25.25
CA CYS A 530 -25.34 24.76 25.80
C CYS A 530 -25.11 25.86 26.85
N SER A 531 -24.09 25.66 27.68
CA SER A 531 -23.70 26.54 28.79
C SER A 531 -22.43 27.37 28.51
N GLY A 532 -21.83 27.25 27.32
CA GLY A 532 -20.55 27.87 26.98
C GLY A 532 -19.95 27.36 25.67
N PRO A 533 -18.72 27.78 25.33
CA PRO A 533 -18.03 27.39 24.10
C PRO A 533 -17.59 25.93 24.09
N GLY A 534 -17.55 25.33 22.90
CA GLY A 534 -16.97 24.00 22.67
C GLY A 534 -17.84 22.82 23.08
N ALA A 535 -17.49 21.63 22.60
CA ALA A 535 -18.36 20.45 22.62
C ALA A 535 -18.58 19.82 24.02
N GLY A 536 -17.85 20.25 25.05
CA GLY A 536 -18.03 19.81 26.44
C GLY A 536 -19.13 20.56 27.20
N ASN A 537 -19.60 21.70 26.68
CA ASN A 537 -20.63 22.53 27.32
C ASN A 537 -22.05 22.28 26.78
N CYS A 538 -22.24 21.28 25.91
CA CYS A 538 -23.53 20.87 25.39
C CYS A 538 -24.36 20.10 26.43
N SER A 539 -25.63 20.46 26.62
CA SER A 539 -26.55 19.66 27.45
C SER A 539 -26.71 18.24 26.89
N GLN A 540 -27.02 18.14 25.60
CA GLN A 540 -27.15 16.90 24.82
C GLN A 540 -26.25 16.95 23.58
N CYS A 541 -25.76 15.78 23.16
CA CYS A 541 -24.94 15.63 21.96
C CYS A 541 -25.82 15.33 20.75
N ARG A 542 -25.42 15.83 19.57
CA ARG A 542 -26.11 15.60 18.29
C ARG A 542 -25.89 14.19 17.74
N HIS A 543 -24.67 13.67 17.89
CA HIS A 543 -24.29 12.35 17.39
C HIS A 543 -23.91 11.41 18.54
N VAL A 544 -22.69 11.52 19.09
CA VAL A 544 -22.21 10.68 20.20
C VAL A 544 -21.45 11.49 21.26
N ARG A 545 -21.22 10.90 22.43
CA ARG A 545 -20.46 11.47 23.55
C ARG A 545 -19.20 10.66 23.83
N ASP A 546 -18.04 11.31 23.76
CA ASP A 546 -16.75 10.76 24.18
C ASP A 546 -16.28 11.42 25.48
N GLY A 547 -16.38 10.69 26.59
CA GLY A 547 -16.14 11.24 27.93
C GLY A 547 -17.08 12.44 28.21
N PRO A 548 -16.54 13.64 28.48
CA PRO A 548 -17.36 14.85 28.66
C PRO A 548 -17.74 15.54 27.34
N TYR A 549 -17.14 15.18 26.20
CA TYR A 549 -17.25 15.93 24.95
C TYR A 549 -18.27 15.30 23.99
N CYS A 550 -19.07 16.12 23.31
CA CYS A 550 -19.85 15.67 22.16
C CYS A 550 -18.95 15.59 20.91
N VAL A 551 -19.03 14.48 20.16
CA VAL A 551 -18.25 14.27 18.93
C VAL A 551 -19.13 13.65 17.85
N LYS A 552 -18.79 13.89 16.59
CA LYS A 552 -19.55 13.42 15.42
C LYS A 552 -19.56 11.89 15.30
N GLU A 553 -18.37 11.30 15.46
CA GLU A 553 -18.09 9.87 15.36
C GLU A 553 -17.09 9.50 16.46
N CYS A 554 -17.09 8.25 16.93
CA CYS A 554 -16.14 7.81 17.95
C CYS A 554 -14.71 7.71 17.38
N PRO A 555 -13.66 8.02 18.17
CA PRO A 555 -12.27 7.76 17.78
C PRO A 555 -12.04 6.28 17.48
N GLU A 556 -11.15 5.92 16.55
CA GLU A 556 -10.94 4.52 16.11
C GLU A 556 -10.72 3.53 17.27
N SER A 557 -10.05 3.95 18.35
CA SER A 557 -9.86 3.13 19.56
C SER A 557 -11.14 2.86 20.37
N LYS A 558 -12.31 3.23 19.86
CA LYS A 558 -13.62 3.17 20.53
C LYS A 558 -14.74 2.82 19.56
N TYR A 559 -15.78 2.14 20.05
CA TYR A 559 -17.04 1.89 19.35
C TYR A 559 -18.19 2.69 19.97
N ASN A 560 -19.25 2.94 19.20
CA ASN A 560 -20.46 3.59 19.68
C ASN A 560 -21.39 2.59 20.37
N GLN A 561 -21.61 2.75 21.67
CA GLN A 561 -22.63 2.02 22.43
C GLN A 561 -23.72 3.00 22.88
N SER A 562 -24.89 2.92 22.26
CA SER A 562 -26.08 3.71 22.65
C SER A 562 -25.86 5.24 22.74
N GLY A 563 -24.96 5.80 21.91
CA GLY A 563 -24.62 7.22 21.90
C GLY A 563 -23.36 7.59 22.71
N PHE A 564 -22.66 6.61 23.30
CA PHE A 564 -21.44 6.83 24.08
C PHE A 564 -20.26 6.05 23.48
N CYS A 565 -19.07 6.65 23.47
CA CYS A 565 -17.86 6.03 22.92
C CYS A 565 -17.15 5.14 23.94
N MET A 566 -17.25 3.82 23.76
CA MET A 566 -16.70 2.79 24.65
C MET A 566 -15.40 2.22 24.08
N PRO A 567 -14.39 1.88 24.92
CA PRO A 567 -13.09 1.43 24.44
C PRO A 567 -13.14 0.08 23.70
N CYS A 568 -12.40 -0.03 22.61
CA CYS A 568 -12.11 -1.30 21.94
C CYS A 568 -11.28 -2.25 22.83
N HIS A 569 -11.26 -3.53 22.48
CA HIS A 569 -10.29 -4.47 23.07
C HIS A 569 -8.85 -4.07 22.71
N GLU A 570 -7.88 -4.31 23.61
CA GLU A 570 -6.50 -3.83 23.46
C GLU A 570 -5.72 -4.42 22.26
N ASN A 571 -6.22 -5.51 21.66
CA ASN A 571 -5.61 -6.16 20.50
C ASN A 571 -6.27 -5.77 19.16
N CYS A 572 -7.29 -4.90 19.17
CA CYS A 572 -7.92 -4.41 17.94
C CYS A 572 -7.02 -3.41 17.20
N VAL A 573 -7.00 -3.50 15.87
CA VAL A 573 -6.24 -2.64 14.95
C VAL A 573 -7.19 -2.11 13.87
N GLY A 574 -7.03 -0.83 13.47
CA GLY A 574 -8.00 -0.18 12.56
C GLY A 574 -9.38 -0.02 13.19
N GLY A 575 -9.45 -0.03 14.52
CA GLY A 575 -10.66 0.14 15.33
C GLY A 575 -11.53 -1.11 15.51
N CYS A 576 -12.73 -0.91 16.03
CA CYS A 576 -13.70 -1.95 16.33
C CYS A 576 -15.15 -1.46 16.16
N THR A 577 -16.07 -2.42 16.09
CA THR A 577 -17.53 -2.20 16.17
C THR A 577 -18.12 -2.60 17.52
N GLY A 578 -17.38 -3.37 18.33
CA GLY A 578 -17.76 -3.77 19.68
C GLY A 578 -16.57 -4.28 20.51
N PRO A 579 -16.82 -4.79 21.73
CA PRO A 579 -15.78 -5.06 22.72
C PRO A 579 -15.07 -6.42 22.55
N ASN A 580 -15.48 -7.25 21.59
CA ASN A 580 -14.99 -8.63 21.47
C ASN A 580 -13.57 -8.70 20.85
N ASN A 581 -12.73 -9.60 21.37
CA ASN A 581 -11.35 -9.83 20.91
C ASN A 581 -11.24 -10.75 19.67
N THR A 582 -12.13 -10.56 18.69
CA THR A 582 -12.22 -11.32 17.43
C THR A 582 -12.30 -10.35 16.25
N VAL A 583 -12.22 -10.84 15.01
CA VAL A 583 -12.44 -10.00 13.81
C VAL A 583 -13.87 -10.19 13.32
N GLY A 584 -14.65 -9.10 13.23
CA GLY A 584 -16.03 -9.17 12.75
C GLY A 584 -16.97 -8.08 13.31
N PRO A 585 -18.29 -8.20 13.08
CA PRO A 585 -19.29 -7.34 13.72
C PRO A 585 -19.29 -7.55 15.24
N ASP A 586 -19.61 -6.47 15.97
CA ASP A 586 -19.51 -6.37 17.44
C ASP A 586 -18.10 -6.70 18.00
N ALA A 587 -17.06 -6.60 17.17
CA ALA A 587 -15.68 -6.99 17.46
C ALA A 587 -14.65 -6.08 16.78
N CYS A 588 -13.37 -6.47 16.74
CA CYS A 588 -12.30 -5.73 16.05
C CYS A 588 -12.48 -5.70 14.52
N ASN A 589 -11.99 -4.64 13.87
CA ASN A 589 -11.97 -4.52 12.41
C ASN A 589 -10.79 -5.29 11.78
N SER A 590 -9.62 -5.24 12.42
CA SER A 590 -8.39 -5.97 12.08
C SER A 590 -7.57 -6.20 13.36
N CYS A 591 -6.47 -6.96 13.27
CA CYS A 591 -5.56 -7.31 14.36
C CYS A 591 -4.11 -7.47 13.83
N GLU A 592 -3.08 -7.31 14.68
CA GLU A 592 -1.68 -7.53 14.25
C GLU A 592 -1.36 -9.02 14.04
N LYS A 593 -1.91 -9.87 14.92
CA LYS A 593 -1.82 -11.33 14.84
C LYS A 593 -3.16 -11.94 15.26
N ALA A 594 -3.52 -13.08 14.67
CA ALA A 594 -4.80 -13.75 14.96
C ALA A 594 -4.64 -15.28 15.04
N ILE A 595 -5.37 -15.91 15.96
CA ILE A 595 -5.60 -17.36 15.96
C ILE A 595 -6.75 -17.65 15.02
N VAL A 596 -6.52 -18.52 14.03
CA VAL A 596 -7.53 -18.96 13.06
C VAL A 596 -8.05 -20.33 13.48
N SER A 597 -9.37 -20.55 13.35
CA SER A 597 -10.02 -21.77 13.82
C SER A 597 -9.47 -23.03 13.15
N ALA A 598 -9.41 -24.11 13.92
CA ALA A 598 -9.06 -25.44 13.44
C ALA A 598 -10.18 -26.11 12.61
N TYR A 599 -11.39 -25.52 12.59
CA TYR A 599 -12.57 -26.09 11.92
C TYR A 599 -13.01 -25.30 10.69
N ASP A 600 -12.94 -23.96 10.74
CA ASP A 600 -13.19 -23.08 9.61
C ASP A 600 -11.99 -22.13 9.42
N PRO A 601 -11.21 -22.26 8.33
CA PRO A 601 -10.03 -21.43 8.10
C PRO A 601 -10.34 -19.95 7.87
N ASN A 602 -11.61 -19.53 7.82
CA ASN A 602 -12.07 -18.15 7.67
C ASN A 602 -12.40 -17.46 9.02
N VAL A 603 -12.46 -18.20 10.13
CA VAL A 603 -12.90 -17.69 11.44
C VAL A 603 -11.70 -17.34 12.32
N VAL A 604 -11.65 -16.10 12.82
CA VAL A 604 -10.71 -15.68 13.87
C VAL A 604 -11.28 -16.00 15.23
N GLU A 605 -10.63 -16.90 15.97
CA GLU A 605 -11.04 -17.28 17.33
C GLU A 605 -10.56 -16.26 18.38
N GLN A 606 -9.39 -15.65 18.17
CA GLN A 606 -8.82 -14.67 19.09
C GLN A 606 -7.76 -13.78 18.39
N CYS A 607 -7.72 -12.50 18.74
CA CYS A 607 -6.62 -11.62 18.37
C CYS A 607 -5.50 -11.53 19.42
N LEU A 608 -4.26 -11.42 18.94
CA LEU A 608 -3.00 -11.46 19.68
C LEU A 608 -2.14 -10.22 19.35
N LYS A 609 -1.17 -9.93 20.22
CA LYS A 609 -0.23 -8.81 20.04
C LYS A 609 0.86 -9.14 19.00
N ALA A 610 1.53 -8.11 18.48
CA ALA A 610 2.52 -8.26 17.39
C ALA A 610 3.74 -9.11 17.80
N ASP A 611 4.16 -8.99 19.05
CA ASP A 611 5.29 -9.66 19.71
C ASP A 611 4.91 -11.00 20.36
N GLU A 612 3.62 -11.24 20.60
CA GLU A 612 3.10 -12.46 21.23
C GLU A 612 3.32 -13.71 20.35
N ALA A 613 3.82 -14.80 20.94
CA ALA A 613 4.04 -16.05 20.20
C ALA A 613 2.71 -16.77 19.88
N CYS A 614 2.71 -17.60 18.83
CA CYS A 614 1.60 -18.54 18.65
C CYS A 614 1.59 -19.57 19.80
N PRO A 615 0.40 -19.99 20.30
CA PRO A 615 0.31 -21.01 21.34
C PRO A 615 0.93 -22.36 20.93
N ASP A 616 1.31 -23.18 21.92
CA ASP A 616 1.81 -24.54 21.69
C ASP A 616 0.84 -25.35 20.80
N GLY A 617 1.40 -26.06 19.82
CA GLY A 617 0.61 -26.77 18.81
C GLY A 617 0.03 -25.88 17.68
N PHE A 618 0.43 -24.61 17.57
CA PHE A 618 0.15 -23.75 16.42
C PHE A 618 1.46 -23.26 15.76
N TYR A 619 1.46 -23.11 14.44
CA TYR A 619 2.55 -22.50 13.66
C TYR A 619 2.14 -21.12 13.14
N HIS A 620 3.14 -20.29 12.82
CA HIS A 620 2.93 -18.95 12.27
C HIS A 620 2.96 -18.98 10.74
N GLU A 621 2.05 -18.24 10.10
CA GLU A 621 1.94 -18.09 8.65
C GLU A 621 1.69 -16.62 8.29
N TYR A 622 2.15 -16.17 7.12
CA TYR A 622 1.91 -14.82 6.60
C TYR A 622 0.72 -14.80 5.64
N PHE A 623 -0.22 -13.90 5.87
CA PHE A 623 -1.50 -13.86 5.14
C PHE A 623 -1.39 -13.11 3.82
N GLY A 624 -1.74 -13.76 2.70
CA GLY A 624 -1.50 -13.28 1.33
C GLY A 624 -2.56 -12.30 0.79
N PRO A 625 -2.26 -11.55 -0.30
CA PRO A 625 -3.13 -10.52 -0.85
C PRO A 625 -4.13 -11.01 -1.92
N GLN A 626 -4.50 -12.29 -1.93
CA GLN A 626 -5.35 -12.91 -2.98
C GLN A 626 -6.67 -13.53 -2.47
N GLU A 627 -7.03 -13.34 -1.20
CA GLU A 627 -8.21 -13.98 -0.59
C GLU A 627 -9.41 -13.03 -0.41
N GLU A 628 -10.62 -13.60 -0.47
CA GLU A 628 -11.89 -12.91 -0.28
C GLU A 628 -12.59 -13.40 0.99
N GLY A 629 -13.31 -12.51 1.70
CA GLY A 629 -14.06 -12.84 2.91
C GLY A 629 -13.61 -12.06 4.15
N ALA A 630 -13.94 -12.57 5.33
CA ALA A 630 -13.71 -11.88 6.61
C ALA A 630 -12.23 -11.63 6.92
N LEU A 631 -11.33 -12.51 6.47
CA LEU A 631 -9.89 -12.39 6.69
C LEU A 631 -9.19 -11.34 5.82
N LYS A 632 -9.90 -10.69 4.89
CA LYS A 632 -9.34 -9.62 4.05
C LYS A 632 -8.70 -8.49 4.86
N SER A 633 -9.21 -8.20 6.06
CA SER A 633 -8.64 -7.18 6.96
C SER A 633 -7.30 -7.59 7.61
N LEU A 634 -6.90 -8.87 7.50
CA LEU A 634 -5.60 -9.40 7.94
C LEU A 634 -4.58 -9.54 6.79
N THR A 635 -4.86 -8.99 5.60
CA THR A 635 -3.91 -8.99 4.46
C THR A 635 -2.55 -8.43 4.88
N GLY A 636 -1.47 -9.21 4.70
CA GLY A 636 -0.11 -8.82 5.10
C GLY A 636 0.19 -8.93 6.60
N LYS A 637 -0.75 -9.44 7.41
CA LYS A 637 -0.54 -9.77 8.84
C LYS A 637 -0.08 -11.23 9.01
N SER A 638 0.13 -11.62 10.26
CA SER A 638 0.48 -13.00 10.64
C SER A 638 -0.70 -13.72 11.27
N VAL A 639 -0.88 -15.00 10.96
CA VAL A 639 -1.88 -15.88 11.58
C VAL A 639 -1.23 -17.07 12.26
N CYS A 640 -1.84 -17.54 13.34
CA CYS A 640 -1.51 -18.79 14.01
C CYS A 640 -2.49 -19.87 13.52
N ARG A 641 -1.99 -20.88 12.81
CA ARG A 641 -2.79 -22.06 12.40
C ARG A 641 -2.38 -23.29 13.19
N LYS A 642 -3.34 -24.16 13.48
CA LYS A 642 -3.09 -25.37 14.27
C LYS A 642 -2.22 -26.36 13.49
N CYS A 643 -1.28 -26.99 14.19
CA CYS A 643 -0.47 -28.08 13.65
C CYS A 643 -1.33 -29.30 13.31
N HIS A 644 -0.85 -30.15 12.40
CA HIS A 644 -1.50 -31.43 12.12
C HIS A 644 -1.60 -32.28 13.39
N GLN A 645 -2.71 -32.99 13.58
CA GLN A 645 -3.06 -33.74 14.81
C GLN A 645 -2.02 -34.77 15.32
N ARG A 646 -1.03 -35.13 14.49
CA ARG A 646 0.11 -36.02 14.83
C ARG A 646 1.35 -35.29 15.35
N CYS A 647 1.31 -33.96 15.40
CA CYS A 647 2.43 -33.10 15.75
C CYS A 647 2.20 -32.47 17.12
N LYS A 648 3.25 -32.47 17.95
CA LYS A 648 3.31 -31.68 19.19
C LYS A 648 3.63 -30.22 18.89
N ASN A 649 4.62 -29.99 18.04
CA ASN A 649 5.02 -28.69 17.51
C ASN A 649 5.23 -28.78 16.00
N CYS A 650 5.10 -27.69 15.26
CA CYS A 650 5.39 -27.67 13.83
C CYS A 650 5.79 -26.28 13.31
N THR A 651 6.38 -26.24 12.11
CA THR A 651 6.68 -24.99 11.37
C THR A 651 5.75 -24.76 10.18
N SER A 652 5.04 -25.78 9.71
CA SER A 652 3.90 -25.69 8.80
C SER A 652 3.00 -26.93 8.91
N TYR A 653 1.84 -26.93 8.23
CA TYR A 653 0.92 -28.07 8.26
C TYR A 653 1.46 -29.28 7.47
N SER A 654 2.15 -30.18 8.16
CA SER A 654 2.71 -31.42 7.61
C SER A 654 2.87 -32.49 8.70
N ILE A 655 3.06 -33.75 8.30
CA ILE A 655 3.49 -34.86 9.18
C ILE A 655 4.98 -35.20 9.04
N HIS A 656 5.73 -34.44 8.24
CA HIS A 656 7.13 -34.71 7.95
C HIS A 656 8.04 -34.29 9.11
N VAL A 657 8.98 -35.13 9.53
CA VAL A 657 9.79 -34.96 10.76
C VAL A 657 10.65 -33.69 10.75
N SER A 658 11.04 -33.19 9.56
CA SER A 658 11.75 -31.90 9.42
C SER A 658 10.88 -30.66 9.64
N VAL A 659 9.56 -30.83 9.73
CA VAL A 659 8.54 -29.77 9.87
C VAL A 659 7.69 -29.97 11.14
N CYS A 660 7.57 -31.21 11.63
CA CYS A 660 6.65 -31.65 12.67
C CYS A 660 7.40 -32.45 13.74
N GLU A 661 7.38 -31.97 14.99
CA GLU A 661 7.81 -32.76 16.15
C GLU A 661 6.73 -33.82 16.43
N CYS A 662 7.01 -35.11 16.20
CA CYS A 662 6.02 -36.17 16.34
C CYS A 662 5.46 -36.25 17.77
N LEU A 663 4.13 -36.23 17.90
CA LEU A 663 3.44 -36.41 19.17
C LEU A 663 3.68 -37.81 19.76
N HIS A 664 3.71 -38.82 18.88
CA HIS A 664 3.95 -40.23 19.20
C HIS A 664 5.28 -40.72 18.62
N TYR A 665 5.29 -41.35 17.44
CA TYR A 665 6.50 -41.97 16.86
C TYR A 665 6.88 -41.37 15.51
N SER A 666 8.18 -41.37 15.17
CA SER A 666 8.67 -41.17 13.80
C SER A 666 8.88 -42.51 13.07
N SER A 667 8.41 -42.60 11.83
CA SER A 667 8.45 -43.77 10.96
C SER A 667 9.14 -43.35 9.66
N GLY A 668 10.45 -43.59 9.57
CA GLY A 668 11.30 -42.92 8.59
C GLY A 668 11.24 -41.39 8.75
N GLU A 669 10.76 -40.69 7.73
CA GLU A 669 10.67 -39.23 7.68
C GLU A 669 9.27 -38.68 8.03
N GLN A 670 8.32 -39.53 8.46
CA GLN A 670 6.94 -39.11 8.79
C GLN A 670 6.51 -39.51 10.21
N CYS A 671 5.58 -38.77 10.80
CA CYS A 671 5.03 -39.08 12.13
C CYS A 671 3.85 -40.07 12.07
N GLU A 672 3.85 -41.06 12.95
CA GLU A 672 2.81 -42.09 13.12
C GLU A 672 2.37 -42.26 14.58
N ASP A 673 1.09 -42.57 14.80
CA ASP A 673 0.52 -42.79 16.14
C ASP A 673 0.92 -44.14 16.73
N ARG A 674 1.22 -45.11 15.85
CA ARG A 674 1.62 -46.49 16.15
C ARG A 674 2.46 -47.01 15.00
N CYS A 675 3.48 -47.81 15.31
CA CYS A 675 4.33 -48.41 14.29
C CYS A 675 3.59 -49.42 13.41
N GLN A 676 3.93 -49.45 12.13
CA GLN A 676 3.41 -50.42 11.15
C GLN A 676 3.83 -51.85 11.49
N ARG A 677 3.12 -52.85 10.95
CA ARG A 677 3.27 -54.28 11.34
C ARG A 677 4.67 -54.88 11.19
N ASP A 678 5.54 -54.33 10.35
CA ASP A 678 6.95 -54.78 10.20
C ASP A 678 7.95 -53.91 11.00
N HIS A 679 7.47 -53.12 11.97
CA HIS A 679 8.27 -52.26 12.85
C HIS A 679 7.80 -52.36 14.32
N PHE A 680 8.72 -52.10 15.26
CA PHE A 680 8.46 -52.03 16.71
C PHE A 680 8.84 -50.64 17.27
N PRO A 681 8.22 -50.19 18.38
CA PRO A 681 8.54 -48.90 18.98
C PRO A 681 9.84 -48.93 19.78
N ASP A 682 10.72 -47.96 19.49
CA ASP A 682 11.83 -47.55 20.34
C ASP A 682 11.33 -46.40 21.23
N GLU A 683 10.82 -46.76 22.41
CA GLU A 683 10.24 -45.82 23.39
C GLU A 683 11.24 -44.75 23.87
N ALA A 684 12.53 -45.06 23.88
CA ALA A 684 13.57 -44.13 24.33
C ALA A 684 13.83 -43.00 23.31
N ASN A 685 13.66 -43.29 22.01
CA ASN A 685 13.89 -42.34 20.92
C ASN A 685 12.62 -41.96 20.14
N ARG A 686 11.44 -42.43 20.58
CA ARG A 686 10.12 -42.22 19.95
C ARG A 686 10.12 -42.47 18.44
N ARG A 687 10.60 -43.64 18.02
CA ARG A 687 10.68 -44.02 16.60
C ARG A 687 10.31 -45.47 16.34
N CYS A 688 9.93 -45.77 15.11
CA CYS A 688 9.62 -47.12 14.66
C CYS A 688 10.85 -47.77 14.02
N LEU A 689 11.39 -48.80 14.67
CA LEU A 689 12.52 -49.58 14.17
C LEU A 689 12.02 -50.82 13.43
N ARG A 690 12.61 -51.13 12.28
CA ARG A 690 12.23 -52.29 11.46
C ARG A 690 12.52 -53.60 12.21
N CYS A 691 11.61 -54.56 12.08
CA CYS A 691 11.80 -55.92 12.57
C CYS A 691 12.95 -56.65 11.87
N HIS A 692 13.49 -57.70 12.51
CA HIS A 692 14.40 -58.62 11.83
C HIS A 692 13.72 -59.20 10.57
N ASP A 693 14.48 -59.40 9.49
CA ASP A 693 13.90 -59.68 8.16
C ASP A 693 13.07 -60.97 8.09
N GLU A 694 13.33 -61.93 8.98
CA GLU A 694 12.55 -63.17 9.11
C GLU A 694 11.25 -63.04 9.94
N CYS A 695 10.94 -61.87 10.50
CA CYS A 695 9.73 -61.62 11.29
C CYS A 695 8.50 -61.23 10.44
N ARG A 696 7.31 -61.55 10.92
CA ARG A 696 6.03 -60.88 10.60
C ARG A 696 5.47 -60.30 11.90
N GLY A 697 5.76 -59.02 12.15
CA GLY A 697 5.62 -58.42 13.48
C GLY A 697 6.71 -58.85 14.45
N CYS A 698 7.07 -57.96 15.35
CA CYS A 698 8.09 -58.15 16.37
C CYS A 698 7.87 -57.19 17.55
N TYR A 699 8.57 -57.45 18.65
CA TYR A 699 8.69 -56.57 19.82
C TYR A 699 10.15 -56.20 20.11
N GLY A 700 11.05 -56.43 19.14
CA GLY A 700 12.48 -56.16 19.24
C GLY A 700 13.24 -56.52 17.95
N PRO A 701 14.55 -56.23 17.88
CA PRO A 701 15.30 -56.20 16.62
C PRO A 701 15.90 -57.54 16.14
N THR A 702 15.70 -58.65 16.86
CA THR A 702 16.35 -59.95 16.56
C THR A 702 15.35 -61.02 16.15
N ALA A 703 15.84 -62.10 15.55
CA ALA A 703 15.05 -63.28 15.16
C ALA A 703 14.30 -63.96 16.32
N ALA A 704 14.71 -63.71 17.57
CA ALA A 704 14.05 -64.18 18.80
C ALA A 704 12.84 -63.33 19.20
N HIS A 705 12.79 -62.07 18.75
CA HIS A 705 11.78 -61.09 19.15
C HIS A 705 10.65 -60.93 18.12
N CYS A 706 10.52 -61.88 17.18
CA CYS A 706 9.41 -61.92 16.23
C CYS A 706 8.10 -62.37 16.92
N THR A 707 6.96 -61.83 16.50
CA THR A 707 5.63 -62.34 16.91
C THR A 707 5.19 -63.54 16.06
N ASN A 708 5.56 -63.55 14.78
CA ASN A 708 5.42 -64.68 13.85
C ASN A 708 6.62 -64.68 12.89
N CYS A 709 6.88 -65.79 12.21
CA CYS A 709 7.94 -65.92 11.22
C CYS A 709 7.44 -65.72 9.77
N ARG A 710 8.35 -65.34 8.87
CA ARG A 710 8.09 -65.37 7.41
C ARG A 710 8.16 -66.79 6.85
N ASN A 711 9.09 -67.57 7.37
CA ASN A 711 9.47 -68.90 6.86
C ASN A 711 9.29 -70.00 7.93
N PHE A 712 10.26 -70.22 8.82
CA PHE A 712 10.21 -71.31 9.81
C PHE A 712 10.57 -70.86 11.24
N ARG A 713 9.94 -71.47 12.25
CA ARG A 713 10.32 -71.41 13.67
C ARG A 713 11.34 -72.50 14.02
N ILE A 714 12.40 -72.15 14.76
CA ILE A 714 13.24 -73.09 15.51
C ILE A 714 12.90 -72.88 16.99
N TYR A 715 12.39 -73.91 17.67
CA TYR A 715 12.11 -73.84 19.11
C TYR A 715 13.36 -74.16 19.93
N ASP A 716 13.64 -73.34 20.95
CA ASP A 716 14.87 -73.39 21.76
C ASP A 716 14.72 -74.26 23.02
N SER A 717 13.53 -74.80 23.28
CA SER A 717 13.25 -75.72 24.39
C SER A 717 12.11 -76.69 24.06
N GLU A 718 12.09 -77.83 24.75
CA GLU A 718 11.08 -78.90 24.60
C GLU A 718 9.64 -78.41 24.79
N ASN A 719 9.44 -77.36 25.60
CA ASN A 719 8.13 -76.76 25.88
C ASN A 719 7.57 -75.90 24.74
N ARG A 720 8.32 -75.68 23.64
CA ARG A 720 7.88 -74.98 22.42
C ARG A 720 7.31 -73.55 22.62
N THR A 721 7.67 -72.88 23.72
CA THR A 721 7.18 -71.52 24.04
C THR A 721 8.03 -70.39 23.44
N GLN A 722 9.33 -70.60 23.29
CA GLN A 722 10.28 -69.63 22.76
C GLN A 722 10.90 -70.14 21.45
N PHE A 723 11.01 -69.27 20.44
CA PHE A 723 11.50 -69.62 19.11
C PHE A 723 12.34 -68.51 18.48
N ASN A 724 13.24 -68.92 17.57
CA ASN A 724 13.93 -68.07 16.62
C ASN A 724 13.35 -68.27 15.22
N CYS A 725 13.16 -67.20 14.45
CA CYS A 725 12.76 -67.30 13.04
C CYS A 725 13.96 -67.51 12.09
N THR A 726 13.82 -68.43 11.14
CA THR A 726 14.83 -68.73 10.12
C THR A 726 14.23 -68.87 8.72
N ALA A 727 15.01 -68.49 7.69
CA ALA A 727 14.70 -68.76 6.29
C ALA A 727 14.79 -70.26 5.93
N THR A 728 15.68 -70.99 6.61
CA THR A 728 15.97 -72.40 6.34
C THR A 728 16.25 -73.17 7.63
N CYS A 729 15.73 -74.39 7.75
CA CYS A 729 15.99 -75.25 8.90
C CYS A 729 17.48 -75.64 9.00
N PRO A 730 18.04 -75.66 10.22
CA PRO A 730 19.45 -75.95 10.45
C PRO A 730 19.74 -77.46 10.36
N PRO A 731 21.01 -77.88 10.21
CA PRO A 731 21.36 -79.30 10.02
C PRO A 731 20.94 -80.22 11.17
N GLU A 732 20.84 -79.71 12.39
CA GLU A 732 20.45 -80.49 13.59
C GLU A 732 18.95 -80.77 13.65
N LYS A 733 18.11 -79.97 12.96
CA LYS A 733 16.65 -80.14 12.89
C LYS A 733 16.15 -79.93 11.45
N PRO A 734 16.48 -80.85 10.51
CA PRO A 734 16.33 -80.62 9.07
C PRO A 734 14.90 -80.78 8.54
N TYR A 735 14.01 -81.45 9.28
CA TYR A 735 12.65 -81.76 8.82
C TYR A 735 11.73 -80.54 8.96
N LYS A 736 10.97 -80.25 7.90
CA LYS A 736 10.04 -79.10 7.85
C LYS A 736 8.63 -79.57 8.18
N VAL A 737 8.13 -79.20 9.36
CA VAL A 737 6.79 -79.53 9.83
C VAL A 737 5.84 -78.37 9.55
N PHE A 738 4.84 -78.65 8.73
CA PHE A 738 3.71 -77.77 8.46
C PHE A 738 2.52 -78.29 9.26
N ASP A 739 1.90 -77.41 10.07
CA ASP A 739 0.69 -77.73 10.83
C ASP A 739 -0.53 -77.45 9.92
N ASP A 740 -1.43 -78.43 9.74
CA ASP A 740 -2.63 -78.27 8.91
C ASP A 740 -3.62 -77.23 9.51
N THR A 741 -3.44 -76.84 10.77
CA THR A 741 -4.21 -75.74 11.38
C THR A 741 -3.58 -74.39 11.03
N THR A 742 -4.41 -73.48 10.50
CA THR A 742 -4.03 -72.16 9.95
C THR A 742 -3.56 -71.11 10.99
N THR A 743 -3.06 -71.56 12.16
CA THR A 743 -2.82 -70.73 13.35
C THR A 743 -1.38 -70.73 13.87
N LYS A 744 -0.48 -71.54 13.28
CA LYS A 744 0.94 -71.60 13.65
C LYS A 744 1.83 -71.51 12.41
N ASP A 745 2.96 -70.81 12.53
CA ASP A 745 3.96 -70.84 11.45
C ASP A 745 4.60 -72.24 11.36
N PRO A 746 5.06 -72.66 10.16
CA PRO A 746 5.86 -73.87 9.99
C PRO A 746 7.09 -73.89 10.91
N HIS A 747 7.56 -75.07 11.29
CA HIS A 747 8.70 -75.22 12.20
C HIS A 747 9.67 -76.31 11.78
N CYS A 748 10.89 -76.20 12.30
CA CYS A 748 11.98 -77.15 12.08
C CYS A 748 11.97 -78.24 13.15
N SER A 749 12.19 -79.48 12.73
CA SER A 749 12.11 -80.71 13.54
C SER A 749 13.29 -81.62 13.27
N ASP A 750 13.71 -82.35 14.29
CA ASP A 750 14.63 -83.50 14.25
C ASP A 750 13.90 -84.83 13.97
N GLU A 751 12.57 -84.87 14.16
CA GLU A 751 11.72 -86.02 13.88
C GLU A 751 11.06 -85.90 12.48
N ASP A 752 11.01 -87.02 11.74
CA ASP A 752 10.37 -87.12 10.42
C ASP A 752 8.84 -87.36 10.57
N PRO A 753 7.97 -86.45 10.10
CA PRO A 753 6.52 -86.57 10.26
C PRO A 753 5.87 -87.71 9.47
N ASN A 754 6.59 -88.37 8.55
CA ASN A 754 5.97 -89.34 7.62
C ASN A 754 5.71 -90.74 8.20
N GLN A 755 6.13 -91.06 9.43
CA GLN A 755 6.02 -92.43 9.96
C GLN A 755 4.61 -92.88 10.36
N MET A 756 3.61 -91.98 10.47
CA MET A 756 2.27 -92.34 10.97
C MET A 756 1.23 -92.70 9.88
N ALA A 757 1.58 -92.67 8.59
CA ALA A 757 0.61 -92.73 7.49
C ALA A 757 0.59 -94.08 6.73
N LEU A 758 0.06 -95.16 7.33
CA LEU A 758 0.08 -96.50 6.71
C LEU A 758 -1.21 -97.33 6.82
N HIS A 759 -2.36 -96.73 6.49
CA HIS A 759 -3.56 -97.45 6.04
C HIS A 759 -4.45 -96.48 5.23
N GLY A 760 -4.64 -96.68 3.89
CA GLY A 760 -5.63 -95.82 3.19
C GLY A 760 -5.68 -95.66 1.66
N ARG A 761 -4.79 -96.22 0.83
CA ARG A 761 -4.87 -96.28 -0.68
C ARG A 761 -5.01 -94.92 -1.44
N THR A 762 -4.01 -94.46 -2.20
CA THR A 762 -3.72 -94.81 -3.63
C THR A 762 -4.93 -94.78 -4.57
N TYR A 763 -4.94 -94.17 -5.78
CA TYR A 763 -4.02 -93.34 -6.59
C TYR A 763 -4.89 -92.70 -7.73
N HIS A 764 -4.51 -91.87 -8.72
CA HIS A 764 -3.27 -91.31 -9.35
C HIS A 764 -3.70 -89.91 -9.93
N TRP A 765 -2.94 -88.84 -10.20
CA TRP A 765 -1.69 -88.59 -10.97
C TRP A 765 -1.80 -89.02 -12.46
N PHE A 766 -1.49 -88.23 -13.51
CA PHE A 766 -0.63 -87.05 -13.77
C PHE A 766 -1.28 -86.23 -14.94
N GLN A 767 -1.17 -84.90 -15.11
CA GLN A 767 -0.04 -84.09 -15.62
C GLN A 767 -0.50 -82.59 -15.76
N ARG A 768 0.44 -81.65 -15.99
CA ARG A 768 0.29 -80.17 -16.17
C ARG A 768 -0.29 -79.43 -14.95
N ALA A 769 0.39 -78.48 -14.29
CA ALA A 769 1.39 -77.48 -14.70
C ALA A 769 0.83 -76.31 -15.56
N LYS A 770 0.10 -75.38 -14.92
CA LYS A 770 0.23 -73.91 -15.07
C LYS A 770 -0.76 -73.15 -14.17
N THR A 771 -0.36 -72.88 -12.93
CA THR A 771 -0.65 -71.57 -12.33
C THR A 771 0.06 -70.48 -13.14
N LYS A 772 -0.56 -69.32 -13.38
CA LYS A 772 0.04 -68.01 -13.04
C LYS A 772 -0.77 -66.74 -13.39
N GLU A 773 -0.43 -65.71 -12.61
CA GLU A 773 -0.38 -64.27 -12.94
C GLU A 773 -1.65 -63.41 -13.15
N ASN A 774 -2.71 -63.86 -13.81
CA ASN A 774 -3.80 -62.91 -14.16
C ASN A 774 -4.60 -62.38 -12.95
N THR A 775 -5.07 -63.24 -12.05
CA THR A 775 -5.93 -62.82 -10.91
C THR A 775 -5.17 -61.98 -9.87
N VAL A 776 -3.86 -62.19 -9.74
CA VAL A 776 -3.01 -61.49 -8.76
C VAL A 776 -2.64 -60.08 -9.24
N LYS A 777 -2.39 -59.88 -10.53
CA LYS A 777 -2.20 -58.54 -11.09
C LYS A 777 -3.44 -57.67 -10.94
N MET A 778 -4.60 -58.19 -11.37
CA MET A 778 -5.85 -57.44 -11.39
C MET A 778 -6.30 -56.97 -9.99
N THR A 779 -6.02 -57.76 -8.95
CA THR A 779 -6.29 -57.37 -7.55
C THR A 779 -5.27 -56.37 -7.00
N MET A 780 -4.00 -56.46 -7.40
CA MET A 780 -2.96 -55.47 -7.06
C MET A 780 -3.22 -54.10 -7.71
N GLU A 781 -3.60 -54.09 -8.99
CA GLU A 781 -3.91 -52.88 -9.76
C GLU A 781 -5.18 -52.18 -9.24
N ALA A 782 -6.24 -52.95 -8.93
CA ALA A 782 -7.44 -52.41 -8.27
C ALA A 782 -7.16 -51.86 -6.86
N TYR A 783 -6.26 -52.49 -6.09
CA TYR A 783 -5.83 -52.00 -4.78
C TYR A 783 -5.08 -50.65 -4.90
N ILE A 784 -4.19 -50.51 -5.89
CA ILE A 784 -3.52 -49.24 -6.18
C ILE A 784 -4.57 -48.16 -6.52
N MET A 785 -5.52 -48.44 -7.42
CA MET A 785 -6.59 -47.49 -7.79
C MET A 785 -7.52 -47.10 -6.64
N ALA A 786 -7.75 -47.99 -5.66
CA ALA A 786 -8.51 -47.68 -4.44
C ALA A 786 -7.71 -46.86 -3.40
N SER A 787 -6.37 -46.88 -3.50
CA SER A 787 -5.45 -46.19 -2.57
C SER A 787 -5.02 -44.78 -3.01
N VAL A 788 -5.29 -44.39 -4.26
CA VAL A 788 -5.10 -43.00 -4.72
C VAL A 788 -6.19 -42.13 -4.11
N ASP A 789 -5.78 -41.12 -3.33
CA ASP A 789 -6.66 -40.11 -2.73
C ASP A 789 -6.24 -38.73 -3.23
N HIS A 790 -7.04 -38.15 -4.13
CA HIS A 790 -6.76 -36.88 -4.79
C HIS A 790 -8.08 -36.21 -5.18
N PRO A 791 -8.29 -34.89 -4.97
CA PRO A 791 -9.60 -34.25 -5.14
C PRO A 791 -10.20 -34.36 -6.54
N ASN A 792 -9.37 -34.55 -7.57
CA ASN A 792 -9.82 -34.70 -8.96
C ASN A 792 -9.94 -36.17 -9.43
N VAL A 793 -9.78 -37.17 -8.55
CA VAL A 793 -9.78 -38.60 -8.92
C VAL A 793 -10.94 -39.35 -8.24
N LEU A 794 -11.76 -40.04 -9.03
CA LEU A 794 -12.87 -40.84 -8.54
C LEU A 794 -12.39 -42.10 -7.82
N LYS A 795 -12.51 -42.11 -6.49
CA LYS A 795 -12.06 -43.20 -5.63
C LYS A 795 -12.85 -44.49 -5.87
N LEU A 796 -12.11 -45.57 -6.18
CA LEU A 796 -12.65 -46.93 -6.33
C LEU A 796 -12.88 -47.55 -4.94
N LEU A 797 -14.12 -47.97 -4.65
CA LEU A 797 -14.51 -48.50 -3.35
C LEU A 797 -14.59 -50.04 -3.35
N ALA A 798 -15.02 -50.66 -4.45
CA ALA A 798 -15.04 -52.11 -4.60
C ALA A 798 -15.03 -52.56 -6.08
N VAL A 799 -14.72 -53.84 -6.30
CA VAL A 799 -14.84 -54.52 -7.59
C VAL A 799 -15.66 -55.79 -7.39
N CYS A 800 -16.73 -55.95 -8.17
CA CYS A 800 -17.61 -57.11 -8.12
C CYS A 800 -17.25 -58.10 -9.23
N LEU A 801 -16.84 -59.31 -8.84
CA LEU A 801 -16.34 -60.38 -9.72
C LEU A 801 -17.45 -61.38 -10.11
N THR A 802 -18.58 -60.84 -10.55
CA THR A 802 -19.71 -61.61 -11.09
C THR A 802 -19.49 -62.02 -12.57
N SER A 803 -20.46 -62.70 -13.19
CA SER A 803 -20.43 -63.11 -14.61
C SER A 803 -20.26 -61.96 -15.61
N GLN A 804 -20.47 -60.72 -15.18
CA GLN A 804 -19.80 -59.55 -15.74
C GLN A 804 -19.07 -58.80 -14.62
N LEU A 805 -17.90 -58.24 -14.94
CA LEU A 805 -17.11 -57.40 -14.06
C LEU A 805 -17.82 -56.05 -13.82
N MET A 806 -17.95 -55.62 -12.57
CA MET A 806 -18.50 -54.31 -12.24
C MET A 806 -17.60 -53.56 -11.26
N LEU A 807 -17.43 -52.25 -11.47
CA LEU A 807 -16.68 -51.35 -10.59
C LEU A 807 -17.66 -50.55 -9.72
N VAL A 808 -17.30 -50.29 -8.47
CA VAL A 808 -18.10 -49.53 -7.50
C VAL A 808 -17.26 -48.36 -6.99
N THR A 809 -17.71 -47.13 -7.21
CA THR A 809 -17.01 -45.89 -6.86
C THR A 809 -17.81 -45.05 -5.87
N GLN A 810 -17.19 -44.02 -5.30
CA GLN A 810 -17.85 -43.06 -4.42
C GLN A 810 -18.88 -42.19 -5.18
N LEU A 811 -20.04 -41.95 -4.55
CA LEU A 811 -21.10 -41.10 -5.10
C LEU A 811 -20.76 -39.62 -4.89
N MET A 812 -20.66 -38.85 -5.98
CA MET A 812 -20.39 -37.41 -5.95
C MET A 812 -21.71 -36.60 -6.01
N PRO A 813 -21.97 -35.67 -5.07
CA PRO A 813 -23.27 -35.00 -4.94
C PRO A 813 -23.59 -33.98 -6.04
N LEU A 814 -22.64 -33.65 -6.92
CA LEU A 814 -22.83 -32.71 -8.04
C LEU A 814 -22.97 -33.40 -9.42
N GLY A 815 -23.08 -34.73 -9.46
CA GLY A 815 -23.12 -35.52 -10.69
C GLY A 815 -21.74 -35.75 -11.31
N CYS A 816 -21.69 -36.27 -12.54
CA CYS A 816 -20.44 -36.54 -13.25
C CYS A 816 -20.18 -35.56 -14.41
N LEU A 817 -18.94 -35.48 -14.89
CA LEU A 817 -18.53 -34.57 -15.97
C LEU A 817 -19.38 -34.74 -17.24
N LEU A 818 -19.80 -35.96 -17.57
CA LEU A 818 -20.67 -36.25 -18.72
C LEU A 818 -22.05 -35.58 -18.57
N ASP A 819 -22.61 -35.54 -17.36
CA ASP A 819 -23.91 -34.90 -17.10
C ASP A 819 -23.77 -33.37 -17.02
N TYR A 820 -22.67 -32.86 -16.45
CA TYR A 820 -22.34 -31.43 -16.49
C TYR A 820 -22.20 -30.91 -17.93
N VAL A 821 -21.49 -31.64 -18.79
CA VAL A 821 -21.32 -31.31 -20.22
C VAL A 821 -22.64 -31.44 -20.98
N ARG A 822 -23.47 -32.46 -20.71
CA ARG A 822 -24.83 -32.58 -21.30
C ARG A 822 -25.72 -31.40 -20.94
N ASN A 823 -25.72 -30.97 -19.67
CA ASN A 823 -26.57 -29.90 -19.16
C ASN A 823 -26.10 -28.48 -19.54
N ASN A 824 -24.81 -28.30 -19.85
CA ASN A 824 -24.22 -27.00 -20.22
C ASN A 824 -23.74 -26.92 -21.68
N ARG A 825 -24.09 -27.90 -22.53
CA ARG A 825 -23.59 -28.07 -23.91
C ARG A 825 -23.61 -26.78 -24.75
N ASP A 826 -24.64 -25.94 -24.59
CA ASP A 826 -24.87 -24.72 -25.38
C ASP A 826 -24.13 -23.48 -24.80
N LYS A 827 -23.30 -23.67 -23.76
CA LYS A 827 -22.51 -22.64 -23.07
C LYS A 827 -21.01 -22.95 -22.97
N ILE A 828 -20.57 -24.15 -23.35
CA ILE A 828 -19.17 -24.58 -23.23
C ILE A 828 -18.39 -24.19 -24.50
N GLY A 829 -17.55 -23.15 -24.38
CA GLY A 829 -16.61 -22.76 -25.43
C GLY A 829 -15.35 -23.65 -25.48
N SER A 830 -14.53 -23.46 -26.50
CA SER A 830 -13.27 -24.21 -26.67
C SER A 830 -12.24 -23.96 -25.57
N LYS A 831 -12.25 -22.78 -24.93
CA LYS A 831 -11.24 -22.39 -23.92
C LYS A 831 -11.44 -23.11 -22.57
N PRO A 832 -12.64 -23.11 -21.92
CA PRO A 832 -12.86 -23.91 -20.71
C PRO A 832 -12.68 -25.42 -20.93
N LEU A 833 -13.02 -25.92 -22.13
CA LEU A 833 -12.82 -27.33 -22.47
C LEU A 833 -11.32 -27.70 -22.53
N ALA A 834 -10.47 -26.80 -23.03
CA ALA A 834 -9.02 -27.00 -23.05
C ALA A 834 -8.41 -26.97 -21.64
N GLU A 835 -8.91 -26.10 -20.75
CA GLU A 835 -8.46 -26.00 -19.36
C GLU A 835 -8.85 -27.27 -18.56
N LEU A 836 -10.06 -27.82 -18.76
CA LEU A 836 -10.48 -29.11 -18.20
C LEU A 836 -9.61 -30.29 -18.68
N VAL A 837 -9.29 -30.36 -19.98
CA VAL A 837 -8.41 -31.43 -20.51
C VAL A 837 -6.96 -31.27 -20.02
N HIS A 838 -6.50 -30.05 -19.72
CA HIS A 838 -5.17 -29.80 -19.17
C HIS A 838 -5.02 -30.30 -17.72
N SER A 839 -6.09 -30.24 -16.91
CA SER A 839 -6.15 -30.88 -15.57
C SER A 839 -5.85 -32.38 -15.66
N ASP A 840 -6.56 -33.09 -16.52
CA ASP A 840 -6.59 -34.55 -16.44
C ASP A 840 -5.40 -35.20 -17.19
N CYS A 841 -4.94 -34.60 -18.29
CA CYS A 841 -3.86 -35.16 -19.10
C CYS A 841 -2.45 -34.92 -18.54
N THR A 842 -2.26 -34.05 -17.55
CA THR A 842 -0.91 -33.74 -17.01
C THR A 842 -0.32 -34.84 -16.13
N GLY A 843 -1.13 -35.75 -15.59
CA GLY A 843 -0.66 -36.83 -14.70
C GLY A 843 -0.28 -38.17 -15.36
N TRP A 844 -0.70 -38.44 -16.61
CA TRP A 844 -0.82 -39.83 -17.10
C TRP A 844 -0.04 -40.19 -18.39
N MET A 845 0.69 -39.27 -19.05
CA MET A 845 1.45 -39.59 -20.28
C MET A 845 2.87 -39.00 -20.31
N LEU A 846 3.87 -39.87 -20.41
CA LEU A 846 5.31 -39.55 -20.39
C LEU A 846 5.89 -39.10 -21.74
N ASP A 847 5.18 -39.28 -22.86
CA ASP A 847 5.58 -38.81 -24.19
C ASP A 847 4.54 -37.82 -24.74
N ALA A 848 5.01 -36.74 -25.35
CA ALA A 848 4.20 -35.73 -26.00
C ALA A 848 3.67 -36.19 -27.37
N GLY A 849 4.38 -37.08 -28.07
CA GLY A 849 3.99 -37.58 -29.40
C GLY A 849 2.81 -38.55 -29.40
N SER A 850 2.42 -39.08 -28.24
CA SER A 850 1.33 -40.07 -28.09
C SER A 850 -0.04 -39.46 -27.78
N ARG A 851 -0.16 -38.12 -27.74
CA ARG A 851 -1.38 -37.43 -27.32
C ARG A 851 -2.40 -37.37 -28.48
N PRO A 852 -3.66 -37.77 -28.29
CA PRO A 852 -4.67 -37.75 -29.35
C PRO A 852 -4.95 -36.30 -29.80
N SER A 853 -5.21 -36.11 -31.09
CA SER A 853 -5.52 -34.78 -31.62
C SER A 853 -6.90 -34.30 -31.15
N PHE A 854 -7.08 -32.98 -31.14
CA PHE A 854 -8.35 -32.35 -30.81
C PHE A 854 -9.52 -32.85 -31.67
N LYS A 855 -9.24 -33.27 -32.91
CA LYS A 855 -10.23 -33.85 -33.82
C LYS A 855 -10.67 -35.25 -33.40
N GLU A 856 -9.73 -36.12 -33.02
CA GLU A 856 -10.03 -37.48 -32.56
C GLU A 856 -10.82 -37.46 -31.25
N LEU A 857 -10.45 -36.59 -30.30
CA LEU A 857 -11.21 -36.35 -29.08
C LEU A 857 -12.65 -35.90 -29.37
N ALA A 858 -12.83 -34.92 -30.26
CA ALA A 858 -14.16 -34.42 -30.64
C ALA A 858 -15.02 -35.51 -31.33
N GLU A 859 -14.42 -36.35 -32.19
CA GLU A 859 -15.13 -37.44 -32.86
C GLU A 859 -15.52 -38.57 -31.91
N GLU A 860 -14.71 -38.89 -30.89
CA GLU A 860 -15.06 -39.87 -29.85
C GLU A 860 -16.13 -39.36 -28.88
N PHE A 861 -16.03 -38.13 -28.37
CA PHE A 861 -17.11 -37.54 -27.56
C PHE A 861 -18.44 -37.46 -28.34
N ALA A 862 -18.39 -37.17 -29.65
CA ALA A 862 -19.56 -37.21 -30.53
C ALA A 862 -20.11 -38.62 -30.79
N LYS A 863 -19.38 -39.70 -30.50
CA LYS A 863 -19.91 -41.08 -30.47
C LYS A 863 -20.57 -41.38 -29.12
N MET A 864 -19.87 -41.12 -28.01
CA MET A 864 -20.36 -41.36 -26.65
C MET A 864 -21.66 -40.59 -26.33
N ALA A 865 -21.87 -39.43 -26.97
CA ALA A 865 -23.09 -38.64 -26.81
C ALA A 865 -24.36 -39.26 -27.43
N ARG A 866 -24.27 -40.35 -28.20
CA ARG A 866 -25.38 -40.90 -29.00
C ARG A 866 -26.03 -42.21 -28.50
N ASP A 867 -25.52 -42.83 -27.43
CA ASP A 867 -26.03 -44.13 -26.94
C ASP A 867 -26.99 -43.98 -25.71
N PRO A 868 -28.27 -44.38 -25.79
CA PRO A 868 -29.26 -44.19 -24.73
C PRO A 868 -29.45 -45.44 -23.84
N GLY A 869 -28.39 -45.91 -23.18
CA GLY A 869 -28.41 -47.09 -22.31
C GLY A 869 -27.63 -46.90 -21.00
N ARG A 870 -28.17 -47.41 -19.87
CA ARG A 870 -27.45 -47.42 -18.59
C ARG A 870 -26.25 -48.39 -18.65
N TYR A 871 -25.16 -48.01 -17.96
CA TYR A 871 -23.83 -48.64 -17.85
C TYR A 871 -22.81 -48.24 -18.92
N LEU A 872 -21.64 -47.79 -18.46
CA LEU A 872 -20.45 -47.55 -19.28
C LEU A 872 -19.71 -48.88 -19.48
N VAL A 873 -19.82 -49.46 -20.67
CA VAL A 873 -19.01 -50.63 -21.07
C VAL A 873 -17.76 -50.14 -21.79
N VAL A 874 -16.58 -50.32 -21.18
CA VAL A 874 -15.30 -50.06 -21.83
C VAL A 874 -14.81 -51.35 -22.52
N PRO A 875 -14.77 -51.42 -23.86
CA PRO A 875 -14.22 -52.58 -24.56
C PRO A 875 -12.69 -52.60 -24.46
N GLY A 876 -12.12 -53.78 -24.21
CA GLY A 876 -10.65 -53.97 -24.20
C GLY A 876 -10.05 -53.86 -25.60
N ASP A 877 -8.93 -53.15 -25.73
CA ASP A 877 -8.36 -52.78 -27.04
C ASP A 877 -7.46 -53.88 -27.66
N LYS A 878 -7.20 -53.74 -28.96
CA LYS A 878 -6.80 -54.79 -29.93
C LYS A 878 -5.42 -55.42 -29.74
N LEU A 879 -4.66 -55.06 -28.71
CA LEU A 879 -3.31 -55.61 -28.47
C LEU A 879 -3.31 -57.01 -27.83
N MET A 880 -4.45 -57.50 -27.31
CA MET A 880 -4.56 -58.90 -26.85
C MET A 880 -5.24 -59.79 -27.90
N ARG A 881 -4.43 -60.43 -28.74
CA ARG A 881 -4.82 -61.60 -29.56
C ARG A 881 -3.92 -62.79 -29.28
N LEU A 882 -4.53 -63.87 -28.80
CA LEU A 882 -4.10 -65.25 -29.02
C LEU A 882 -5.14 -65.93 -29.95
N PRO A 883 -4.81 -67.05 -30.63
CA PRO A 883 -5.46 -67.42 -31.89
C PRO A 883 -6.92 -67.90 -31.78
N SER A 884 -7.58 -67.87 -32.94
CA SER A 884 -9.02 -68.06 -33.15
C SER A 884 -9.54 -69.47 -32.91
N TYR A 885 -10.74 -69.56 -32.32
CA TYR A 885 -11.68 -70.66 -32.54
C TYR A 885 -12.66 -70.33 -33.68
N THR A 886 -13.33 -71.35 -34.22
CA THR A 886 -14.06 -71.32 -35.51
C THR A 886 -15.59 -71.19 -35.36
N PRO A 887 -16.34 -70.83 -36.44
CA PRO A 887 -17.77 -70.47 -36.36
C PRO A 887 -18.77 -71.63 -36.13
N GLN A 888 -18.58 -72.44 -35.08
CA GLN A 888 -19.49 -73.53 -34.72
C GLN A 888 -19.99 -73.50 -33.27
N ASP A 889 -19.33 -72.75 -32.39
CA ASP A 889 -19.83 -72.47 -31.02
C ASP A 889 -20.96 -71.41 -31.02
N GLU A 890 -21.23 -70.81 -32.19
CA GLU A 890 -22.31 -69.85 -32.45
C GLU A 890 -23.69 -70.57 -32.53
N LYS A 891 -24.25 -71.01 -31.39
CA LYS A 891 -25.71 -71.36 -31.33
C LYS A 891 -26.44 -71.40 -29.99
N GLU A 892 -25.82 -71.69 -28.84
CA GLU A 892 -26.57 -72.07 -27.62
C GLU A 892 -26.91 -70.93 -26.63
N LEU A 893 -26.93 -69.67 -27.07
CA LEU A 893 -27.34 -68.52 -26.22
C LEU A 893 -28.58 -67.80 -26.76
N ILE A 894 -29.77 -68.33 -26.41
CA ILE A 894 -31.07 -67.75 -26.78
C ILE A 894 -31.99 -67.63 -25.54
N ARG A 895 -32.66 -66.46 -25.43
CA ARG A 895 -33.82 -66.08 -24.57
C ARG A 895 -33.63 -65.81 -23.05
N LYS A 896 -33.89 -64.53 -22.72
CA LYS A 896 -34.68 -64.03 -21.55
C LYS A 896 -36.21 -64.15 -21.89
N PRO A 897 -37.22 -63.72 -21.09
CA PRO A 897 -37.24 -62.96 -19.82
C PRO A 897 -38.21 -63.58 -18.75
N GLU A 898 -38.74 -62.95 -17.68
CA GLU A 898 -38.69 -61.56 -17.14
C GLU A 898 -38.44 -61.58 -15.59
N HIS A 899 -39.22 -61.09 -14.61
CA HIS A 899 -40.52 -60.41 -14.49
C HIS A 899 -40.56 -59.48 -13.24
N ALA A 900 -41.19 -58.30 -13.32
CA ALA A 900 -41.42 -57.39 -12.19
C ALA A 900 -42.75 -56.61 -12.33
N HIS A 901 -43.30 -56.05 -11.23
CA HIS A 901 -44.61 -55.37 -11.18
C HIS A 901 -44.58 -54.09 -10.30
N GLY A 902 -45.44 -53.10 -10.61
CA GLY A 902 -45.59 -51.81 -9.89
C GLY A 902 -44.48 -50.80 -10.22
N ARG A 903 -44.67 -49.62 -10.85
CA ARG A 903 -45.83 -48.76 -11.16
C ARG A 903 -46.33 -47.86 -10.01
N PHE A 904 -45.77 -46.64 -9.90
CA PHE A 904 -46.38 -45.31 -9.62
C PHE A 904 -45.24 -44.25 -9.69
N GLY A 905 -45.41 -42.99 -10.10
CA GLY A 905 -46.51 -42.36 -10.86
C GLY A 905 -46.96 -40.98 -10.33
N GLY A 906 -46.38 -39.86 -10.81
CA GLY A 906 -47.00 -38.53 -10.69
C GLY A 906 -46.10 -37.29 -10.52
N HIS A 907 -46.10 -36.44 -11.56
CA HIS A 907 -46.13 -34.95 -11.57
C HIS A 907 -45.09 -34.02 -10.88
N HIS A 908 -44.61 -33.09 -11.72
CA HIS A 908 -44.36 -31.64 -11.53
C HIS A 908 -43.37 -31.10 -10.46
N GLY A 909 -42.43 -30.26 -10.90
CA GLY A 909 -41.79 -29.23 -10.07
C GLY A 909 -40.44 -28.71 -10.55
N CYS A 910 -40.41 -27.92 -11.63
CA CYS A 910 -39.23 -27.25 -12.23
C CYS A 910 -38.12 -28.16 -12.76
#